data_AF-A0A5D0CPY5-F1
#
_entry.id   AF-A0A5D0CPY5-F1
#
_cell.length_a   1.000
_cell.length_b   1.000
_cell.length_c   1.000
_cell.angle_alpha   90.00
_cell.angle_beta   90.00
_cell.angle_gamma   90.00
#
_symmetry.space_group_name_H-M   'P 1'
#
loop_
_entity.id
_entity.type
_entity.pdbx_description
1 polymer ?
#
loop_
_entity_poly.entity_id
_entity_poly.type
_entity_poly.pdbx_seq_one_letter_code
_entity_poly.pdbx_strand_id
1 'polypeptide(L)'
;MFAAGPLILALLLCLQITQGTAGISLALIRDALFHPAAEDPLHQIVRGVRLPRAVMGALAGAALSVAGVLLQTLTRNPLASAGTLGINAGAYLAVVVATIFFPSLMGGFPLLTAMAGGLLAGAIVFLLAGRRQSGPVRLALGGMSLTLVLSSLTGTLQLLFENETAGLFLWGSGSLIQNDWQNVTAIWPWVAGGLLLATLFSRNLDVLLMDEEVGKSLGQRIAATRTISVLTAVLLAAVTVSAVGPIGFVGLIAPHLLRLMGLHRHRLLIPGAAIWGAIVLVAADLAVLMLEPAFGLLPAGSATAALGAPWLVWLVYRMKPTRGDVQGASSGMGAGFRRSLPYPALLAGAGLLLLLALGAGLVFGGKTVPLPEVWAAFRGEASKITHYMVIETRLPRLLIAALAGASLAASGTLLQGVVRNPLADPSVIGVTSGAGLGALVFLIALPQLPGALVPAAAFTGAVGAALVIFAISRKGGLQPAKVALIGMAVSAFASAGIQALVVKAQLRVASALTWLSGSTYARGWEELAWLFAWPLALLPLAWVLARRLDLLALGDAPAINLGVSAERTRLLGGLLGAALAASAVATVGTVGFVGLLAPHAARLLVPNANRKLILLSALLGAVFLVLADLVGRVLLAPKEIPSGLVVALLGAPYFLWLMRSAGSRAGAK
;
A
#
# COMPACT_ATOMS: atom_id res chain seq x y z
N MET A 1 -34.21 -3.57 0.63
CA MET A 1 -32.84 -4.09 0.40
C MET A 1 -32.82 -5.31 -0.50
N PHE A 2 -33.44 -6.42 -0.12
CA PHE A 2 -33.46 -7.63 -0.96
C PHE A 2 -34.41 -7.51 -2.17
N ALA A 3 -35.40 -6.62 -2.12
CA ALA A 3 -36.19 -6.24 -3.30
C ALA A 3 -35.56 -5.06 -4.09
N ALA A 4 -35.23 -3.96 -3.39
CA ALA A 4 -34.66 -2.77 -4.03
C ALA A 4 -33.23 -2.99 -4.60
N GLY A 5 -32.40 -3.81 -3.96
CA GLY A 5 -31.02 -4.05 -4.38
C GLY A 5 -30.91 -4.69 -5.76
N PRO A 6 -31.56 -5.85 -6.00
CA PRO A 6 -31.61 -6.44 -7.34
C PRO A 6 -32.19 -5.51 -8.40
N LEU A 7 -33.20 -4.71 -8.07
CA LEU A 7 -33.78 -3.72 -8.99
C LEU A 7 -32.78 -2.62 -9.36
N ILE A 8 -32.06 -2.07 -8.38
CA ILE A 8 -30.98 -1.10 -8.60
C ILE A 8 -29.87 -1.73 -9.44
N LEU A 9 -29.47 -2.96 -9.12
CA LEU A 9 -28.43 -3.66 -9.88
C LEU A 9 -28.86 -3.87 -11.34
N ALA A 10 -30.10 -4.31 -11.59
CA ALA A 10 -30.63 -4.47 -12.93
C ALA A 10 -30.63 -3.14 -13.70
N LEU A 11 -31.08 -2.05 -13.07
CA LEU A 11 -31.04 -0.71 -13.67
C LEU A 11 -29.61 -0.30 -14.03
N LEU A 12 -28.66 -0.47 -13.12
CA LEU A 12 -27.25 -0.13 -13.34
C LEU A 12 -26.62 -0.96 -14.46
N LEU A 13 -26.92 -2.27 -14.53
CA LEU A 13 -26.46 -3.13 -15.61
C LEU A 13 -27.02 -2.65 -16.96
N CYS A 14 -28.31 -2.33 -17.04
CA CYS A 14 -28.91 -1.77 -18.25
C CYS A 14 -28.21 -0.46 -18.66
N LEU A 15 -27.99 0.46 -17.73
CA LEU A 15 -27.28 1.71 -18.00
C LEU A 15 -25.84 1.47 -18.45
N GLN A 16 -25.10 0.59 -17.78
CA GLN A 16 -23.72 0.26 -18.13
C GLN A 16 -23.60 -0.28 -19.56
N ILE A 17 -24.52 -1.14 -19.99
CA ILE A 17 -24.53 -1.69 -21.36
C ILE A 17 -24.81 -0.61 -22.40
N THR A 18 -25.56 0.46 -22.07
CA THR A 18 -25.77 1.58 -22.99
C THR A 18 -24.54 2.49 -23.14
N GLN A 19 -23.69 2.57 -22.11
CA GLN A 19 -22.51 3.43 -22.11
C GLN A 19 -21.30 2.79 -22.82
N GLY A 20 -20.46 3.62 -23.42
CA GLY A 20 -19.23 3.23 -24.10
C GLY A 20 -19.01 4.02 -25.40
N THR A 21 -17.98 3.66 -26.15
CA THR A 21 -17.57 4.37 -27.39
C THR A 21 -18.62 4.34 -28.51
N ALA A 22 -19.37 3.23 -28.63
CA ALA A 22 -20.52 3.13 -29.53
C ALA A 22 -21.81 3.61 -28.83
N GLY A 23 -22.60 4.46 -29.49
CA GLY A 23 -23.93 4.83 -28.98
C GLY A 23 -24.91 3.66 -29.12
N ILE A 24 -25.32 3.04 -28.02
CA ILE A 24 -26.21 1.88 -28.02
C ILE A 24 -27.52 2.23 -27.32
N SER A 25 -28.65 2.10 -28.03
CA SER A 25 -29.99 2.34 -27.50
C SER A 25 -30.52 1.11 -26.73
N LEU A 26 -31.48 1.33 -25.82
CA LEU A 26 -32.14 0.23 -25.10
C LEU A 26 -32.89 -0.72 -26.04
N ALA A 27 -33.45 -0.21 -27.14
CA ALA A 27 -34.11 -1.03 -28.16
C ALA A 27 -33.12 -1.99 -28.83
N LEU A 28 -31.94 -1.48 -29.20
CA LEU A 28 -30.87 -2.30 -29.78
C LEU A 28 -30.38 -3.37 -28.81
N ILE A 29 -30.30 -3.08 -27.50
CA ILE A 29 -29.93 -4.09 -26.49
C ILE A 29 -30.98 -5.21 -26.44
N ARG A 30 -32.27 -4.85 -26.44
CA ARG A 30 -33.36 -5.82 -26.46
C ARG A 30 -33.28 -6.70 -27.70
N ASP A 31 -33.11 -6.08 -28.86
CA ASP A 31 -33.09 -6.80 -30.14
C ASP A 31 -31.83 -7.67 -30.23
N ALA A 32 -30.66 -7.19 -29.81
CA ALA A 32 -29.43 -7.99 -29.72
C ALA A 32 -29.56 -9.20 -28.77
N LEU A 33 -30.33 -9.09 -27.68
CA LEU A 33 -30.53 -10.18 -26.72
C LEU A 33 -31.49 -11.25 -27.23
N PHE A 34 -32.66 -10.83 -27.72
CA PHE A 34 -33.77 -11.74 -28.07
C PHE A 34 -33.82 -12.13 -29.54
N HIS A 35 -33.24 -11.31 -30.45
CA HIS A 35 -33.25 -11.51 -31.90
C HIS A 35 -31.83 -11.28 -32.48
N PRO A 36 -30.83 -12.12 -32.11
CA PRO A 36 -29.44 -11.88 -32.47
C PRO A 36 -29.17 -12.07 -33.97
N ALA A 37 -28.95 -10.97 -34.68
CA ALA A 37 -28.26 -10.98 -35.97
C ALA A 37 -26.74 -11.15 -35.79
N ALA A 38 -26.19 -12.27 -36.28
CA ALA A 38 -24.76 -12.59 -36.13
C ALA A 38 -23.83 -11.68 -36.95
N GLU A 39 -24.33 -11.10 -38.04
CA GLU A 39 -23.57 -10.21 -38.93
C GLU A 39 -23.57 -8.74 -38.48
N ASP A 40 -24.43 -8.36 -37.52
CA ASP A 40 -24.51 -6.98 -37.03
C ASP A 40 -23.39 -6.69 -36.02
N PRO A 41 -22.45 -5.77 -36.33
CA PRO A 41 -21.36 -5.41 -35.42
C PRO A 41 -21.85 -4.85 -34.08
N LEU A 42 -22.98 -4.15 -34.05
CA LEU A 42 -23.53 -3.59 -32.81
C LEU A 42 -24.08 -4.69 -31.91
N HIS A 43 -24.74 -5.70 -32.49
CA HIS A 43 -25.16 -6.90 -31.75
C HIS A 43 -23.96 -7.65 -31.19
N GLN A 44 -22.88 -7.77 -31.96
CA GLN A 44 -21.62 -8.37 -31.49
C GLN A 44 -20.98 -7.57 -30.36
N ILE A 45 -20.98 -6.23 -30.40
CA ILE A 45 -20.46 -5.40 -29.30
C ILE A 45 -21.29 -5.59 -28.03
N VAL A 46 -22.62 -5.60 -28.14
CA VAL A 46 -23.51 -5.83 -26.98
C VAL A 46 -23.24 -7.20 -26.37
N ARG A 47 -23.25 -8.26 -27.18
CA ARG A 47 -23.15 -9.65 -26.71
C ARG A 47 -21.73 -10.10 -26.38
N GLY A 48 -20.73 -9.62 -27.11
CA GLY A 48 -19.35 -10.07 -27.03
C GLY A 48 -18.48 -9.25 -26.07
N VAL A 49 -18.80 -7.98 -25.83
CA VAL A 49 -17.96 -7.09 -25.02
C VAL A 49 -18.73 -6.50 -23.83
N ARG A 50 -19.90 -5.88 -24.07
CA ARG A 50 -20.59 -5.13 -23.01
C ARG A 50 -21.28 -6.01 -21.98
N LEU A 51 -22.00 -7.05 -22.42
CA LEU A 51 -22.63 -8.00 -21.51
C LEU A 51 -21.61 -8.76 -20.64
N PRO A 52 -20.52 -9.32 -21.20
CA PRO A 52 -19.47 -9.93 -20.38
C PRO A 52 -18.89 -8.97 -19.35
N ARG A 53 -18.56 -7.72 -19.73
CA ARG A 53 -18.05 -6.70 -18.80
C ARG A 53 -19.04 -6.41 -17.67
N ALA A 54 -20.32 -6.27 -17.98
CA ALA A 54 -21.37 -5.99 -16.99
C ALA A 54 -21.58 -7.15 -16.02
N VAL A 55 -21.70 -8.38 -16.53
CA VAL A 55 -21.82 -9.60 -15.72
C VAL A 55 -20.56 -9.81 -14.90
N MET A 56 -19.39 -9.53 -15.47
CA MET A 56 -18.13 -9.61 -14.73
C MET A 56 -18.09 -8.60 -13.58
N GLY A 57 -18.52 -7.36 -13.81
CA GLY A 57 -18.65 -6.35 -12.75
C GLY A 57 -19.53 -6.83 -11.58
N ALA A 58 -20.66 -7.48 -11.90
CA ALA A 58 -21.54 -8.02 -10.87
C ALA A 58 -20.92 -9.20 -10.10
N LEU A 59 -20.35 -10.18 -10.80
CA LEU A 59 -19.72 -11.36 -10.17
C LEU A 59 -18.52 -10.98 -9.31
N ALA A 60 -17.62 -10.14 -9.85
CA ALA A 60 -16.45 -9.66 -9.14
C ALA A 60 -16.83 -8.83 -7.90
N GLY A 61 -17.82 -7.94 -8.05
CA GLY A 61 -18.31 -7.12 -6.95
C GLY A 61 -18.91 -7.96 -5.83
N ALA A 62 -19.70 -8.98 -6.18
CA ALA A 62 -20.27 -9.92 -5.23
C ALA A 62 -19.20 -10.72 -4.48
N ALA A 63 -18.25 -11.30 -5.21
CA ALA A 63 -17.17 -12.10 -4.64
C ALA A 63 -16.27 -11.28 -3.70
N LEU A 64 -15.83 -10.09 -4.12
CA LEU A 64 -14.99 -9.19 -3.29
C LEU A 64 -15.72 -8.72 -2.04
N SER A 65 -17.02 -8.45 -2.15
CA SER A 65 -17.84 -8.03 -1.02
C SER A 65 -18.02 -9.14 0.02
N VAL A 66 -18.31 -10.37 -0.41
CA VAL A 66 -18.42 -11.51 0.51
C VAL A 66 -17.06 -11.92 1.09
N ALA A 67 -15.99 -11.89 0.31
CA ALA A 67 -14.64 -12.04 0.84
C ALA A 67 -14.36 -10.97 1.92
N GLY A 68 -14.79 -9.73 1.69
CA GLY A 68 -14.74 -8.64 2.67
C GLY A 68 -15.50 -8.97 3.96
N VAL A 69 -16.75 -9.44 3.89
CA VAL A 69 -17.52 -9.87 5.07
C VAL A 69 -16.75 -10.92 5.86
N LEU A 70 -16.26 -11.98 5.20
CA LEU A 70 -15.53 -13.07 5.84
C LEU A 70 -14.27 -12.54 6.54
N LEU A 71 -13.47 -11.73 5.86
CA LEU A 71 -12.23 -11.18 6.42
C LEU A 71 -12.49 -10.23 7.58
N GLN A 72 -13.50 -9.36 7.49
CA GLN A 72 -13.87 -8.46 8.59
C GLN A 72 -14.30 -9.23 9.84
N THR A 73 -15.07 -10.31 9.67
CA THR A 73 -15.51 -11.16 10.77
C THR A 73 -14.36 -11.92 11.40
N LEU A 74 -13.49 -12.51 10.57
CA LEU A 74 -12.32 -13.26 11.01
C LEU A 74 -11.28 -12.41 11.73
N THR A 75 -11.11 -11.17 11.29
CA THR A 75 -10.16 -10.23 11.89
C THR A 75 -10.76 -9.38 13.00
N ARG A 76 -12.08 -9.44 13.21
CA ARG A 76 -12.82 -8.51 14.08
C ARG A 76 -12.49 -7.05 13.78
N ASN A 77 -12.21 -6.75 12.50
CA ASN A 77 -11.83 -5.43 12.04
C ASN A 77 -12.71 -5.05 10.84
N PRO A 78 -13.59 -4.03 10.98
CA PRO A 78 -14.48 -3.62 9.90
C PRO A 78 -13.74 -3.08 8.66
N LEU A 79 -12.42 -2.83 8.75
CA LEU A 79 -11.60 -2.30 7.65
C LEU A 79 -10.80 -3.39 6.93
N ALA A 80 -10.89 -4.66 7.36
CA ALA A 80 -10.17 -5.74 6.70
C ALA A 80 -10.69 -5.98 5.28
N SER A 81 -9.76 -6.23 4.35
CA SER A 81 -10.05 -6.48 2.93
C SER A 81 -9.03 -7.45 2.34
N ALA A 82 -9.36 -8.03 1.18
CA ALA A 82 -8.49 -9.01 0.51
C ALA A 82 -7.09 -8.47 0.19
N GLY A 83 -6.98 -7.17 -0.12
CA GLY A 83 -5.70 -6.51 -0.40
C GLY A 83 -4.74 -6.53 0.80
N THR A 84 -5.26 -6.62 2.03
CA THR A 84 -4.42 -6.66 3.25
C THR A 84 -3.75 -8.02 3.48
N LEU A 85 -4.15 -9.06 2.75
CA LEU A 85 -3.64 -10.43 2.88
C LEU A 85 -2.56 -10.80 1.84
N GLY A 86 -2.10 -9.85 1.02
CA GLY A 86 -1.11 -10.12 -0.02
C GLY A 86 -1.60 -10.94 -1.20
N ILE A 87 -2.90 -11.30 -1.24
CA ILE A 87 -3.52 -12.08 -2.33
C ILE A 87 -3.35 -11.33 -3.66
N ASN A 88 -3.67 -10.03 -3.68
CA ASN A 88 -3.54 -9.19 -4.87
C ASN A 88 -2.09 -9.14 -5.37
N ALA A 89 -1.13 -8.96 -4.45
CA ALA A 89 0.29 -8.88 -4.81
C ALA A 89 0.85 -10.24 -5.26
N GLY A 90 0.37 -11.36 -4.68
CA GLY A 90 0.72 -12.71 -5.12
C GLY A 90 0.23 -13.05 -6.51
N ALA A 91 -1.03 -12.73 -6.80
CA ALA A 91 -1.59 -12.90 -8.13
C ALA A 91 -0.82 -12.06 -9.16
N TYR A 92 -0.52 -10.81 -8.82
CA TYR A 92 0.20 -9.92 -9.73
C TYR A 92 1.63 -10.37 -10.00
N LEU A 93 2.36 -10.76 -8.96
CA LEU A 93 3.71 -11.29 -9.13
C LEU A 93 3.71 -12.56 -9.99
N ALA A 94 2.74 -13.47 -9.79
CA ALA A 94 2.65 -14.69 -10.60
C ALA A 94 2.41 -14.40 -12.08
N VAL A 95 1.52 -13.44 -12.40
CA VAL A 95 1.32 -12.98 -13.78
C VAL A 95 2.62 -12.41 -14.35
N VAL A 96 3.28 -11.49 -13.65
CA VAL A 96 4.52 -10.85 -14.11
C VAL A 96 5.64 -11.87 -14.34
N VAL A 97 5.86 -12.78 -13.38
CA VAL A 97 6.86 -13.85 -13.51
C VAL A 97 6.54 -14.77 -14.67
N ALA A 98 5.28 -15.16 -14.84
CA ALA A 98 4.88 -16.03 -15.94
C ALA A 98 4.97 -15.34 -17.30
N THR A 99 4.63 -14.06 -17.40
CA THR A 99 4.80 -13.29 -18.65
C THR A 99 6.26 -13.22 -19.08
N ILE A 100 7.18 -13.04 -18.14
CA ILE A 100 8.62 -12.93 -18.44
C ILE A 100 9.24 -14.30 -18.73
N PHE A 101 9.03 -15.28 -17.85
CA PHE A 101 9.80 -16.53 -17.86
C PHE A 101 9.02 -17.75 -18.38
N PHE A 102 7.68 -17.69 -18.40
CA PHE A 102 6.81 -18.80 -18.82
C PHE A 102 5.69 -18.36 -19.78
N PRO A 103 6.01 -17.77 -20.96
CA PRO A 103 4.98 -17.20 -21.84
C PRO A 103 3.93 -18.21 -22.31
N SER A 104 4.31 -19.47 -22.47
CA SER A 104 3.39 -20.56 -22.81
C SER A 104 2.32 -20.79 -21.75
N LEU A 105 2.66 -20.65 -20.46
CA LEU A 105 1.72 -20.75 -19.35
C LEU A 105 0.73 -19.59 -19.36
N MET A 106 1.19 -18.37 -19.67
CA MET A 106 0.33 -17.20 -19.83
C MET A 106 -0.60 -17.30 -21.03
N GLY A 107 -0.13 -17.86 -22.15
CA GLY A 107 -0.95 -18.05 -23.35
C GLY A 107 -2.05 -19.10 -23.16
N GLY A 108 -1.77 -20.19 -22.42
CA GLY A 108 -2.74 -21.27 -22.21
C GLY A 108 -3.65 -21.09 -20.99
N PHE A 109 -3.09 -20.65 -19.85
CA PHE A 109 -3.78 -20.66 -18.56
C PHE A 109 -3.58 -19.36 -17.74
N PRO A 110 -3.93 -18.18 -18.29
CA PRO A 110 -3.70 -16.90 -17.62
C PRO A 110 -4.41 -16.81 -16.26
N LEU A 111 -5.68 -17.24 -16.23
CA LEU A 111 -6.52 -17.17 -15.04
C LEU A 111 -6.02 -18.08 -13.91
N LEU A 112 -5.65 -19.33 -14.24
CA LEU A 112 -5.16 -20.29 -13.25
C LEU A 112 -3.83 -19.85 -12.65
N THR A 113 -2.97 -19.23 -13.45
CA THR A 113 -1.67 -18.76 -12.98
C THR A 113 -1.81 -17.60 -12.00
N ALA A 114 -2.62 -16.60 -12.34
CA ALA A 114 -2.92 -15.50 -11.44
C ALA A 114 -3.59 -15.99 -10.14
N MET A 115 -4.56 -16.90 -10.27
CA MET A 115 -5.24 -17.50 -9.12
C MET A 115 -4.26 -18.28 -8.23
N ALA A 116 -3.38 -19.11 -8.80
CA ALA A 116 -2.38 -19.87 -8.07
C ALA A 116 -1.44 -18.95 -7.26
N GLY A 117 -0.98 -17.85 -7.86
CA GLY A 117 -0.19 -16.84 -7.16
C GLY A 117 -0.90 -16.22 -5.96
N GLY A 118 -2.18 -15.85 -6.13
CA GLY A 118 -2.99 -15.27 -5.06
C GLY A 118 -3.28 -16.27 -3.93
N LEU A 119 -3.61 -17.52 -4.27
CA LEU A 119 -3.83 -18.60 -3.30
C LEU A 119 -2.55 -18.92 -2.52
N LEU A 120 -1.39 -18.98 -3.20
CA LEU A 120 -0.09 -19.23 -2.59
C LEU A 120 0.28 -18.11 -1.61
N ALA A 121 0.08 -16.85 -1.98
CA ALA A 121 0.30 -15.73 -1.08
C ALA A 121 -0.61 -15.79 0.17
N GLY A 122 -1.91 -16.07 -0.02
CA GLY A 122 -2.84 -16.26 1.09
C GLY A 122 -2.44 -17.41 2.02
N ALA A 123 -1.96 -18.53 1.45
CA ALA A 123 -1.45 -19.66 2.22
C ALA A 123 -0.18 -19.31 3.03
N ILE A 124 0.77 -18.57 2.43
CA ILE A 124 1.96 -18.08 3.13
C ILE A 124 1.57 -17.23 4.33
N VAL A 125 0.66 -16.26 4.17
CA VAL A 125 0.22 -15.41 5.29
C VAL A 125 -0.44 -16.23 6.38
N PHE A 126 -1.29 -17.19 6.01
CA PHE A 126 -1.94 -18.08 6.97
C PHE A 126 -0.93 -18.92 7.76
N LEU A 127 0.11 -19.44 7.09
CA LEU A 127 1.19 -20.19 7.74
C LEU A 127 2.04 -19.30 8.66
N LEU A 128 2.36 -18.08 8.22
CA LEU A 128 3.13 -17.10 9.00
C LEU A 128 2.38 -16.62 10.25
N ALA A 129 1.05 -16.51 10.18
CA ALA A 129 0.22 -16.07 11.31
C ALA A 129 0.06 -17.14 12.41
N GLY A 130 0.46 -18.40 12.15
CA GLY A 130 0.55 -19.50 13.11
C GLY A 130 -0.78 -20.20 13.41
N ARG A 131 -0.90 -21.49 13.06
CA ARG A 131 -2.14 -22.31 13.03
C ARG A 131 -3.01 -22.36 14.30
N ARG A 132 -2.45 -22.12 15.51
CA ARG A 132 -3.16 -22.34 16.79
C ARG A 132 -3.54 -21.07 17.56
N GLN A 133 -2.91 -19.92 17.28
CA GLN A 133 -3.22 -18.63 17.92
C GLN A 133 -2.95 -17.46 16.96
N SER A 134 -3.52 -17.52 15.76
CA SER A 134 -3.46 -16.40 14.81
C SER A 134 -4.33 -15.26 15.33
N GLY A 135 -3.76 -14.39 16.17
CA GLY A 135 -4.41 -13.13 16.50
C GLY A 135 -4.67 -12.35 15.20
N PRO A 136 -5.84 -11.72 15.03
CA PRO A 136 -6.17 -10.91 13.85
C PRO A 136 -5.08 -9.94 13.40
N VAL A 137 -4.40 -9.34 14.37
CA VAL A 137 -3.31 -8.39 14.16
C VAL A 137 -2.11 -9.05 13.47
N ARG A 138 -1.75 -10.28 13.83
CA ARG A 138 -0.62 -11.00 13.21
C ARG A 138 -0.90 -11.33 11.75
N LEU A 139 -2.14 -11.73 11.45
CA LEU A 139 -2.57 -12.05 10.09
C LEU A 139 -2.57 -10.80 9.20
N ALA A 140 -3.07 -9.66 9.71
CA ALA A 140 -3.03 -8.39 8.97
C ALA A 140 -1.60 -7.90 8.72
N LEU A 141 -0.74 -7.92 9.75
CA LEU A 141 0.65 -7.47 9.61
C LEU A 141 1.50 -8.41 8.73
N GLY A 142 1.30 -9.72 8.86
CA GLY A 142 1.94 -10.71 8.00
C GLY A 142 1.55 -10.52 6.54
N GLY A 143 0.26 -10.26 6.29
CA GLY A 143 -0.26 -9.96 4.96
C GLY A 143 0.28 -8.66 4.37
N MET A 144 0.32 -7.56 5.13
CA MET A 144 0.91 -6.30 4.66
C MET A 144 2.40 -6.46 4.34
N SER A 145 3.15 -7.16 5.19
CA SER A 145 4.58 -7.40 4.94
C SER A 145 4.81 -8.23 3.68
N LEU A 146 4.03 -9.30 3.49
CA LEU A 146 4.11 -10.12 2.29
C LEU A 146 3.73 -9.30 1.04
N THR A 147 2.65 -8.52 1.12
CA THR A 147 2.21 -7.61 0.03
C THR A 147 3.38 -6.76 -0.44
N LEU A 148 4.12 -6.18 0.49
CA LEU A 148 5.18 -5.24 0.19
C LEU A 148 6.41 -5.92 -0.43
N VAL A 149 6.79 -7.13 0.03
CA VAL A 149 7.83 -7.94 -0.65
C VAL A 149 7.42 -8.22 -2.09
N LEU A 150 6.22 -8.77 -2.27
CA LEU A 150 5.74 -9.20 -3.57
C LEU A 150 5.61 -8.01 -4.53
N SER A 151 5.06 -6.88 -4.09
CA SER A 151 4.99 -5.65 -4.87
C SER A 151 6.37 -5.10 -5.25
N SER A 152 7.36 -5.23 -4.37
CA SER A 152 8.72 -4.76 -4.67
C SER A 152 9.43 -5.65 -5.68
N LEU A 153 9.21 -6.97 -5.62
CA LEU A 153 9.65 -7.90 -6.65
C LEU A 153 8.96 -7.62 -7.98
N THR A 154 7.64 -7.41 -7.97
CA THR A 154 6.88 -7.04 -9.17
C THR A 154 7.41 -5.76 -9.81
N GLY A 155 7.59 -4.69 -9.04
CA GLY A 155 8.13 -3.43 -9.56
C GLY A 155 9.55 -3.58 -10.10
N THR A 156 10.40 -4.38 -9.45
CA THR A 156 11.76 -4.67 -9.93
C THR A 156 11.71 -5.39 -11.28
N LEU A 157 10.90 -6.45 -11.40
CA LEU A 157 10.76 -7.19 -12.64
C LEU A 157 10.20 -6.33 -13.78
N GLN A 158 9.23 -5.46 -13.50
CA GLN A 158 8.67 -4.55 -14.49
C GLN A 158 9.69 -3.56 -15.04
N LEU A 159 10.57 -3.03 -14.18
CA LEU A 159 11.61 -2.10 -14.62
C LEU A 159 12.75 -2.81 -15.37
N LEU A 160 13.05 -4.06 -15.03
CA LEU A 160 14.11 -4.83 -15.70
C LEU A 160 13.70 -5.39 -17.07
N PHE A 161 12.40 -5.70 -17.20
CA PHE A 161 11.75 -6.33 -18.36
C PHE A 161 10.57 -5.47 -18.83
N GLU A 162 10.84 -4.19 -19.12
CA GLU A 162 9.81 -3.20 -19.48
C GLU A 162 9.01 -3.63 -20.72
N ASN A 163 9.68 -4.19 -21.73
CA ASN A 163 9.06 -4.59 -22.99
C ASN A 163 8.12 -5.79 -22.79
N GLU A 164 8.56 -6.79 -22.02
CA GLU A 164 7.82 -8.02 -21.73
C GLU A 164 6.63 -7.75 -20.81
N THR A 165 6.75 -6.78 -19.92
CA THR A 165 5.70 -6.42 -18.94
C THR A 165 4.82 -5.26 -19.41
N ALA A 166 4.96 -4.82 -20.65
CA ALA A 166 4.14 -3.78 -21.24
C ALA A 166 2.64 -4.10 -21.11
N GLY A 167 1.85 -3.14 -20.63
CA GLY A 167 0.41 -3.31 -20.41
C GLY A 167 0.01 -4.03 -19.11
N LEU A 168 0.92 -4.75 -18.43
CA LEU A 168 0.61 -5.38 -17.14
C LEU A 168 0.29 -4.37 -16.03
N PHE A 169 0.69 -3.10 -16.19
CA PHE A 169 0.29 -2.04 -15.28
C PHE A 169 -1.23 -1.85 -15.24
N LEU A 170 -1.89 -1.86 -16.41
CA LEU A 170 -3.35 -1.70 -16.49
C LEU A 170 -4.05 -2.86 -15.77
N TRP A 171 -3.57 -4.09 -15.97
CA TRP A 171 -4.05 -5.25 -15.22
C TRP A 171 -3.84 -5.07 -13.71
N GLY A 172 -2.66 -4.62 -13.28
CA GLY A 172 -2.31 -4.37 -11.87
C GLY A 172 -3.13 -3.26 -11.21
N SER A 173 -3.74 -2.37 -12.00
CA SER A 173 -4.65 -1.31 -11.53
C SER A 173 -6.13 -1.72 -11.44
N GLY A 174 -6.47 -2.94 -11.85
CA GLY A 174 -7.83 -3.48 -11.84
C GLY A 174 -8.68 -2.97 -13.01
N SER A 175 -9.07 -3.86 -13.91
CA SER A 175 -9.80 -3.54 -15.14
C SER A 175 -10.93 -4.52 -15.41
N LEU A 176 -12.12 -3.97 -15.70
CA LEU A 176 -13.31 -4.72 -16.09
C LEU A 176 -13.43 -4.90 -17.61
N ILE A 177 -12.42 -4.52 -18.39
CA ILE A 177 -12.40 -4.77 -19.83
C ILE A 177 -12.40 -6.28 -20.08
N GLN A 178 -13.37 -6.75 -20.86
CA GLN A 178 -13.53 -8.14 -21.27
C GLN A 178 -13.61 -8.20 -22.80
N ASN A 179 -12.95 -9.19 -23.40
CA ASN A 179 -12.97 -9.38 -24.85
C ASN A 179 -14.02 -10.42 -25.30
N ASP A 180 -14.46 -11.28 -24.37
CA ASP A 180 -15.42 -12.34 -24.61
C ASP A 180 -16.04 -12.85 -23.28
N TRP A 181 -16.78 -13.96 -23.36
CA TRP A 181 -17.35 -14.63 -22.19
C TRP A 181 -16.39 -15.57 -21.45
N GLN A 182 -15.17 -15.81 -21.94
CA GLN A 182 -14.26 -16.85 -21.42
C GLN A 182 -13.92 -16.63 -19.94
N ASN A 183 -13.62 -15.39 -19.55
CA ASN A 183 -13.35 -15.07 -18.15
C ASN A 183 -14.60 -15.24 -17.27
N VAL A 184 -15.77 -14.85 -17.77
CA VAL A 184 -17.04 -15.01 -17.04
C VAL A 184 -17.34 -16.49 -16.83
N THR A 185 -17.29 -17.30 -17.89
CA THR A 185 -17.54 -18.76 -17.85
C THR A 185 -16.56 -19.49 -16.96
N ALA A 186 -15.30 -19.06 -16.94
CA ALA A 186 -14.26 -19.64 -16.11
C ALA A 186 -14.50 -19.40 -14.61
N ILE A 187 -14.96 -18.20 -14.20
CA ILE A 187 -14.99 -17.85 -12.77
C ILE A 187 -16.35 -17.96 -12.08
N TRP A 188 -17.47 -17.85 -12.79
CA TRP A 188 -18.79 -17.89 -12.15
C TRP A 188 -19.04 -19.16 -11.31
N PRO A 189 -18.54 -20.38 -11.65
CA PRO A 189 -18.78 -21.56 -10.82
C PRO A 189 -18.07 -21.45 -9.46
N TRP A 190 -16.85 -20.89 -9.47
CA TRP A 190 -16.05 -20.68 -8.26
C TRP A 190 -16.65 -19.59 -7.37
N VAL A 191 -17.14 -18.50 -7.97
CA VAL A 191 -17.84 -17.43 -7.23
C VAL A 191 -19.12 -17.98 -6.62
N ALA A 192 -19.96 -18.66 -7.40
CA ALA A 192 -21.21 -19.26 -6.91
C ALA A 192 -20.95 -20.28 -5.78
N GLY A 193 -19.96 -21.16 -5.95
CA GLY A 193 -19.56 -22.14 -4.94
C GLY A 193 -19.05 -21.48 -3.65
N GLY A 194 -18.22 -20.43 -3.77
CA GLY A 194 -17.72 -19.68 -2.61
C GLY A 194 -18.81 -18.91 -1.87
N LEU A 195 -19.76 -18.31 -2.61
CA LEU A 195 -20.95 -17.67 -2.02
C LEU A 195 -21.83 -18.70 -1.29
N LEU A 196 -22.08 -19.85 -1.91
CA LEU A 196 -22.84 -20.93 -1.30
C LEU A 196 -22.16 -21.40 0.00
N LEU A 197 -20.86 -21.69 -0.03
CA LEU A 197 -20.09 -22.07 1.16
C LEU A 197 -20.16 -21.00 2.26
N ALA A 198 -19.99 -19.73 1.92
CA ALA A 198 -20.09 -18.63 2.89
C ALA A 198 -21.49 -18.55 3.53
N THR A 199 -22.55 -18.70 2.75
CA THR A 199 -23.93 -18.68 3.26
C THR A 199 -24.25 -19.90 4.14
N LEU A 200 -23.76 -21.09 3.79
CA LEU A 200 -23.91 -22.30 4.61
C LEU A 200 -23.21 -22.15 5.97
N PHE A 201 -22.03 -21.53 6.00
CA PHE A 201 -21.27 -21.27 7.24
C PHE A 201 -21.71 -20.01 8.00
N SER A 202 -22.74 -19.31 7.55
CA SER A 202 -23.22 -18.05 8.17
C SER A 202 -23.46 -18.14 9.68
N ARG A 203 -24.09 -19.22 10.18
CA ARG A 203 -24.32 -19.41 11.62
C ARG A 203 -23.00 -19.52 12.39
N ASN A 204 -22.05 -20.27 11.86
CA ASN A 204 -20.73 -20.45 12.47
C ASN A 204 -19.94 -19.14 12.51
N LEU A 205 -20.16 -18.25 11.54
CA LEU A 205 -19.57 -16.90 11.52
C LEU A 205 -20.17 -15.98 12.59
N ASP A 206 -21.48 -16.08 12.85
CA ASP A 206 -22.13 -15.35 13.95
C ASP A 206 -21.53 -15.78 15.31
N VAL A 207 -21.29 -17.08 15.52
CA VAL A 207 -20.69 -17.59 16.76
C VAL A 207 -19.21 -17.20 16.89
N LEU A 208 -18.47 -17.06 15.78
CA LEU A 208 -17.06 -16.59 15.80
C LEU A 208 -16.90 -15.14 16.32
N LEU A 209 -17.97 -14.34 16.28
CA LEU A 209 -17.96 -13.00 16.86
C LEU A 209 -18.05 -13.01 18.39
N MET A 210 -18.55 -14.11 18.98
CA MET A 210 -18.57 -14.31 20.43
C MET A 210 -17.18 -14.67 20.97
N ASP A 211 -17.05 -14.73 22.29
CA ASP A 211 -15.80 -15.17 22.91
C ASP A 211 -15.50 -16.64 22.59
N GLU A 212 -14.21 -16.96 22.52
CA GLU A 212 -13.74 -18.28 22.07
C GLU A 212 -14.26 -19.41 22.99
N GLU A 213 -14.41 -19.13 24.28
CA GLU A 213 -14.95 -20.07 25.27
C GLU A 213 -16.44 -20.35 25.02
N VAL A 214 -17.23 -19.31 24.71
CA VAL A 214 -18.65 -19.42 24.37
C VAL A 214 -18.83 -20.22 23.07
N GLY A 215 -17.99 -19.97 22.07
CA GLY A 215 -18.02 -20.75 20.82
C GLY A 215 -17.71 -22.24 21.03
N LYS A 216 -16.72 -22.54 21.90
CA LYS A 216 -16.35 -23.93 22.23
C LYS A 216 -17.46 -24.66 23.00
N SER A 217 -18.11 -23.99 23.96
CA SER A 217 -19.21 -24.59 24.74
C SER A 217 -20.46 -24.87 23.89
N LEU A 218 -20.68 -24.09 22.82
CA LEU A 218 -21.71 -24.34 21.80
C LEU A 218 -21.35 -25.46 20.80
N GLY A 219 -20.23 -26.18 21.01
CA GLY A 219 -19.80 -27.30 20.18
C GLY A 219 -19.09 -26.89 18.88
N GLN A 220 -18.74 -25.61 18.71
CA GLN A 220 -18.10 -25.15 17.48
C GLN A 220 -16.61 -25.50 17.42
N ARG A 221 -16.18 -26.09 16.31
CA ARG A 221 -14.77 -26.27 15.97
C ARG A 221 -14.17 -24.96 15.42
N ILE A 222 -13.80 -24.05 16.32
CA ILE A 222 -13.32 -22.69 16.00
C ILE A 222 -12.18 -22.67 14.98
N ALA A 223 -11.17 -23.52 15.16
CA ALA A 223 -10.02 -23.60 14.25
C ALA A 223 -10.45 -24.02 12.82
N ALA A 224 -11.36 -24.98 12.71
CA ALA A 224 -11.87 -25.44 11.42
C ALA A 224 -12.72 -24.36 10.75
N THR A 225 -13.65 -23.72 11.48
CA THR A 225 -14.47 -22.62 10.93
C THR A 225 -13.59 -21.47 10.46
N ARG A 226 -12.57 -21.07 11.26
CA ARG A 226 -11.62 -20.02 10.88
C ARG A 226 -10.86 -20.39 9.60
N THR A 227 -10.35 -21.62 9.54
CA THR A 227 -9.59 -22.11 8.37
C THR A 227 -10.45 -22.12 7.12
N ILE A 228 -11.65 -22.70 7.18
CA ILE A 228 -12.58 -22.75 6.03
C ILE A 228 -12.93 -21.35 5.58
N SER A 229 -13.28 -20.44 6.51
CA SER A 229 -13.66 -19.08 6.18
C SER A 229 -12.51 -18.28 5.54
N VAL A 230 -11.27 -18.47 6.02
CA VAL A 230 -10.07 -17.85 5.41
C VAL A 230 -9.87 -18.41 4.01
N LEU A 231 -9.93 -19.73 3.83
CA LEU A 231 -9.76 -20.37 2.52
C LEU A 231 -10.85 -19.93 1.53
N THR A 232 -12.11 -19.85 1.95
CA THR A 232 -13.21 -19.34 1.11
C THR A 232 -13.00 -17.87 0.74
N ALA A 233 -12.59 -17.02 1.69
CA ALA A 233 -12.31 -15.61 1.40
C ALA A 233 -11.13 -15.44 0.45
N VAL A 234 -10.06 -16.22 0.65
CA VAL A 234 -8.86 -16.24 -0.19
C VAL A 234 -9.21 -16.73 -1.60
N LEU A 235 -10.02 -17.79 -1.72
CA LEU A 235 -10.50 -18.30 -3.01
C LEU A 235 -11.31 -17.26 -3.77
N LEU A 236 -12.35 -16.69 -3.14
CA LEU A 236 -13.21 -15.67 -3.76
C LEU A 236 -12.40 -14.45 -4.22
N ALA A 237 -11.44 -14.00 -3.42
CA ALA A 237 -10.54 -12.91 -3.78
C ALA A 237 -9.61 -13.30 -4.94
N ALA A 238 -8.92 -14.44 -4.85
CA ALA A 238 -7.94 -14.88 -5.86
C ALA A 238 -8.60 -15.12 -7.24
N VAL A 239 -9.78 -15.75 -7.26
CA VAL A 239 -10.57 -15.98 -8.47
C VAL A 239 -11.04 -14.67 -9.10
N THR A 240 -11.38 -13.66 -8.29
CA THR A 240 -11.80 -12.37 -8.84
C THR A 240 -10.60 -11.59 -9.40
N VAL A 241 -9.49 -11.58 -8.65
CA VAL A 241 -8.27 -10.88 -9.04
C VAL A 241 -7.66 -11.49 -10.30
N SER A 242 -7.80 -12.79 -10.53
CA SER A 242 -7.27 -13.42 -11.74
C SER A 242 -7.99 -12.98 -13.03
N ALA A 243 -9.28 -12.64 -12.95
CA ALA A 243 -10.05 -12.18 -14.11
C ALA A 243 -10.03 -10.65 -14.29
N VAL A 244 -10.06 -9.89 -13.19
CA VAL A 244 -10.32 -8.44 -13.22
C VAL A 244 -9.16 -7.61 -12.65
N GLY A 245 -8.10 -8.27 -12.18
CA GLY A 245 -6.99 -7.62 -11.48
C GLY A 245 -7.37 -7.13 -10.07
N PRO A 246 -6.46 -6.39 -9.41
CA PRO A 246 -6.67 -5.91 -8.05
C PRO A 246 -7.73 -4.80 -7.97
N ILE A 247 -8.87 -5.08 -7.33
CA ILE A 247 -9.91 -4.08 -7.07
C ILE A 247 -10.07 -3.89 -5.55
N GLY A 248 -9.91 -2.64 -5.10
CA GLY A 248 -10.03 -2.24 -3.69
C GLY A 248 -11.44 -1.79 -3.30
N PHE A 249 -11.63 -1.55 -1.99
CA PHE A 249 -12.78 -0.86 -1.37
C PHE A 249 -14.18 -1.50 -1.49
N VAL A 250 -14.47 -2.31 -2.51
CA VAL A 250 -15.78 -2.98 -2.66
C VAL A 250 -16.09 -3.84 -1.43
N GLY A 251 -15.10 -4.63 -0.99
CA GLY A 251 -15.14 -5.45 0.22
C GLY A 251 -15.25 -4.69 1.53
N LEU A 252 -15.14 -3.37 1.51
CA LEU A 252 -15.26 -2.50 2.69
C LEU A 252 -16.59 -1.74 2.67
N ILE A 253 -16.92 -1.10 1.54
CA ILE A 253 -18.09 -0.21 1.39
C ILE A 253 -19.39 -1.00 1.53
N ALA A 254 -19.57 -2.07 0.75
CA ALA A 254 -20.86 -2.77 0.67
C ALA A 254 -21.25 -3.47 1.99
N PRO A 255 -20.37 -4.23 2.67
CA PRO A 255 -20.69 -4.80 3.98
C PRO A 255 -21.00 -3.74 5.04
N HIS A 256 -20.30 -2.60 4.98
CA HIS A 256 -20.52 -1.53 5.94
C HIS A 256 -21.86 -0.82 5.73
N LEU A 257 -22.23 -0.50 4.48
CA LEU A 257 -23.53 0.05 4.12
C LEU A 257 -24.67 -0.81 4.70
N LEU A 258 -24.59 -2.13 4.53
CA LEU A 258 -25.60 -3.05 5.04
C LEU A 258 -25.69 -3.05 6.57
N ARG A 259 -24.55 -3.01 7.26
CA ARG A 259 -24.51 -2.92 8.73
C ARG A 259 -25.12 -1.62 9.24
N LEU A 260 -24.85 -0.49 8.57
CA LEU A 260 -25.48 0.80 8.90
C LEU A 260 -27.00 0.77 8.73
N MET A 261 -27.47 0.03 7.74
CA MET A 261 -28.90 -0.17 7.54
C MET A 261 -29.50 -1.26 8.47
N GLY A 262 -28.73 -1.77 9.43
CA GLY A 262 -29.19 -2.67 10.49
C GLY A 262 -28.89 -4.17 10.29
N LEU A 263 -28.28 -4.57 9.17
CA LEU A 263 -27.99 -5.98 8.88
C LEU A 263 -26.69 -6.45 9.53
N HIS A 264 -26.82 -7.19 10.62
CA HIS A 264 -25.67 -7.74 11.36
C HIS A 264 -25.54 -9.26 11.24
N ARG A 265 -26.65 -9.99 11.09
CA ARG A 265 -26.66 -11.46 11.01
C ARG A 265 -26.05 -11.94 9.69
N HIS A 266 -25.06 -12.82 9.75
CA HIS A 266 -24.34 -13.28 8.55
C HIS A 266 -25.24 -13.93 7.50
N ARG A 267 -26.32 -14.58 7.93
CA ARG A 267 -27.33 -15.17 7.04
C ARG A 267 -27.91 -14.21 6.02
N LEU A 268 -28.13 -12.96 6.45
CA LEU A 268 -28.65 -11.89 5.59
C LEU A 268 -27.53 -11.01 5.06
N LEU A 269 -26.49 -10.78 5.87
CA LEU A 269 -25.37 -9.95 5.49
C LEU A 269 -24.63 -10.50 4.28
N ILE A 270 -24.42 -11.82 4.15
CA ILE A 270 -23.65 -12.41 3.04
C ILE A 270 -24.37 -12.24 1.68
N PRO A 271 -25.63 -12.67 1.49
CA PRO A 271 -26.34 -12.44 0.24
C PRO A 271 -26.56 -10.94 -0.04
N GLY A 272 -26.85 -10.16 1.01
CA GLY A 272 -26.97 -8.70 0.89
C GLY A 272 -25.66 -8.08 0.40
N ALA A 273 -24.53 -8.51 0.95
CA ALA A 273 -23.20 -8.03 0.60
C ALA A 273 -22.84 -8.40 -0.83
N ALA A 274 -23.22 -9.59 -1.30
CA ALA A 274 -23.05 -9.97 -2.70
C ALA A 274 -23.75 -8.98 -3.65
N ILE A 275 -25.03 -8.67 -3.39
CA ILE A 275 -25.82 -7.75 -4.22
C ILE A 275 -25.26 -6.33 -4.16
N TRP A 276 -25.00 -5.80 -2.96
CA TRP A 276 -24.47 -4.44 -2.81
C TRP A 276 -23.03 -4.30 -3.29
N GLY A 277 -22.25 -5.37 -3.23
CA GLY A 277 -20.92 -5.44 -3.82
C GLY A 277 -20.96 -5.30 -5.33
N ALA A 278 -21.88 -6.04 -5.97
CA ALA A 278 -22.16 -5.92 -7.40
C ALA A 278 -22.58 -4.49 -7.77
N ILE A 279 -23.51 -3.89 -7.00
CA ILE A 279 -23.95 -2.49 -7.21
C ILE A 279 -22.78 -1.52 -7.15
N VAL A 280 -21.94 -1.60 -6.11
CA VAL A 280 -20.81 -0.68 -5.92
C VAL A 280 -19.82 -0.79 -7.08
N LEU A 281 -19.48 -2.01 -7.50
CA LEU A 281 -18.49 -2.19 -8.55
C LEU A 281 -19.05 -1.81 -9.94
N VAL A 282 -20.28 -2.20 -10.25
CA VAL A 282 -20.95 -1.82 -11.51
C VAL A 282 -21.16 -0.31 -11.60
N ALA A 283 -21.53 0.35 -10.49
CA ALA A 283 -21.67 1.81 -10.46
C ALA A 283 -20.32 2.51 -10.65
N ALA A 284 -19.23 1.99 -10.07
CA ALA A 284 -17.90 2.52 -10.28
C ALA A 284 -17.44 2.38 -11.73
N ASP A 285 -17.71 1.23 -12.36
CA ASP A 285 -17.39 1.00 -13.77
C ASP A 285 -18.24 1.86 -14.71
N LEU A 286 -19.52 2.06 -14.39
CA LEU A 286 -20.38 2.99 -15.11
C LEU A 286 -19.83 4.42 -15.05
N ALA A 287 -19.37 4.87 -13.87
CA ALA A 287 -18.75 6.19 -13.73
C ALA A 287 -17.47 6.32 -14.58
N VAL A 288 -16.65 5.26 -14.65
CA VAL A 288 -15.50 5.20 -15.56
C VAL A 288 -15.93 5.37 -17.02
N LEU A 289 -16.93 4.60 -17.46
CA LEU A 289 -17.43 4.66 -18.84
C LEU A 289 -17.97 6.04 -19.20
N MET A 290 -18.65 6.72 -18.27
CA MET A 290 -19.16 8.08 -18.48
C MET A 290 -18.05 9.14 -18.53
N LEU A 291 -16.92 8.90 -17.85
CA LEU A 291 -15.77 9.81 -17.82
C LEU A 291 -14.74 9.52 -18.92
N GLU A 292 -14.81 8.34 -19.55
CA GLU A 292 -13.89 7.89 -20.60
C GLU A 292 -13.74 8.91 -21.76
N PRO A 293 -14.81 9.56 -22.27
CA PRO A 293 -14.66 10.56 -23.33
C PRO A 293 -13.81 11.78 -22.94
N ALA A 294 -13.80 12.14 -21.65
CA ALA A 294 -13.08 13.31 -21.14
C ALA A 294 -11.65 12.98 -20.67
N PHE A 295 -11.45 11.79 -20.09
CA PHE A 295 -10.20 11.44 -19.41
C PHE A 295 -9.44 10.26 -20.03
N GLY A 296 -10.01 9.60 -21.04
CA GLY A 296 -9.49 8.36 -21.62
C GLY A 296 -9.82 7.13 -20.78
N LEU A 297 -9.19 6.00 -21.10
CA LEU A 297 -9.38 4.73 -20.40
C LEU A 297 -8.92 4.84 -18.93
N LEU A 298 -9.89 4.85 -18.02
CA LEU A 298 -9.64 4.82 -16.57
C LEU A 298 -9.80 3.40 -16.01
N PRO A 299 -8.87 2.92 -15.16
CA PRO A 299 -9.05 1.62 -14.50
C PRO A 299 -10.23 1.63 -13.52
N ALA A 300 -11.03 0.56 -13.52
CA ALA A 300 -12.13 0.40 -12.57
C ALA A 300 -11.65 0.41 -11.11
N GLY A 301 -10.47 -0.17 -10.83
CA GLY A 301 -9.86 -0.15 -9.49
C GLY A 301 -9.51 1.25 -8.99
N SER A 302 -9.13 2.16 -9.89
CA SER A 302 -8.88 3.56 -9.53
C SER A 302 -10.18 4.28 -9.17
N ALA A 303 -11.28 4.02 -9.90
CA ALA A 303 -12.58 4.60 -9.61
C ALA A 303 -13.16 4.12 -8.28
N THR A 304 -13.07 2.82 -7.97
CA THR A 304 -13.52 2.32 -6.66
C THR A 304 -12.70 2.89 -5.50
N ALA A 305 -11.39 3.10 -5.67
CA ALA A 305 -10.56 3.77 -4.68
C ALA A 305 -10.91 5.26 -4.52
N ALA A 306 -11.18 5.97 -5.62
CA ALA A 306 -11.64 7.36 -5.60
C ALA A 306 -12.99 7.53 -4.89
N LEU A 307 -13.92 6.57 -5.04
CA LEU A 307 -15.19 6.55 -4.31
C LEU A 307 -15.02 6.10 -2.84
N GLY A 308 -14.14 5.13 -2.60
CA GLY A 308 -13.93 4.55 -1.28
C GLY A 308 -13.18 5.44 -0.30
N ALA A 309 -12.31 6.32 -0.77
CA ALA A 309 -11.57 7.24 0.09
C ALA A 309 -12.48 8.26 0.82
N PRO A 310 -13.37 9.02 0.15
CA PRO A 310 -14.36 9.86 0.83
C PRO A 310 -15.27 9.07 1.78
N TRP A 311 -15.66 7.85 1.39
CA TRP A 311 -16.46 6.96 2.24
C TRP A 311 -15.74 6.60 3.55
N LEU A 312 -14.45 6.26 3.48
CA LEU A 312 -13.63 6.02 4.67
C LEU A 312 -13.54 7.26 5.57
N VAL A 313 -13.34 8.45 5.00
CA VAL A 313 -13.30 9.69 5.79
C VAL A 313 -14.64 9.92 6.51
N TRP A 314 -15.75 9.72 5.83
CA TRP A 314 -17.09 9.83 6.42
C TRP A 314 -17.30 8.81 7.56
N LEU A 315 -16.86 7.57 7.36
CA LEU A 315 -16.93 6.49 8.34
C LEU A 315 -16.19 6.85 9.64
N VAL A 316 -15.00 7.43 9.52
CA VAL A 316 -14.16 7.87 10.65
C VAL A 316 -14.89 8.90 11.52
N TYR A 317 -15.70 9.77 10.93
CA TYR A 317 -16.50 10.74 11.67
C TYR A 317 -17.71 10.11 12.37
N ARG A 318 -18.26 9.02 11.85
CA ARG A 318 -19.39 8.29 12.44
C ARG A 318 -18.96 7.30 13.53
N MET A 319 -17.69 6.88 13.54
CA MET A 319 -17.13 6.04 14.60
C MET A 319 -17.18 6.77 15.93
N LYS A 320 -17.96 6.24 16.89
CA LYS A 320 -17.90 6.70 18.29
C LYS A 320 -16.50 6.41 18.83
N PRO A 321 -15.91 7.32 19.63
CA PRO A 321 -14.65 7.03 20.30
C PRO A 321 -14.85 5.79 21.18
N THR A 322 -14.22 4.68 20.84
CA THR A 322 -14.24 3.49 21.69
C THR A 322 -13.50 3.85 22.97
N ARG A 323 -14.24 4.05 24.07
CA ARG A 323 -13.72 4.51 25.37
C ARG A 323 -12.87 3.45 26.11
N GLY A 324 -12.60 2.29 25.51
CA GLY A 324 -12.04 1.12 26.20
C GLY A 324 -10.70 0.55 25.73
N ASP A 325 -10.26 0.72 24.46
CA ASP A 325 -9.26 -0.21 23.90
C ASP A 325 -7.85 0.33 23.63
N VAL A 326 -7.51 1.55 24.06
CA VAL A 326 -6.12 2.04 23.91
C VAL A 326 -5.20 1.51 25.03
N GLN A 327 -5.75 0.85 26.06
CA GLN A 327 -4.94 0.21 27.12
C GLN A 327 -4.21 -1.07 26.66
N GLY A 328 -4.52 -1.64 25.49
CA GLY A 328 -3.92 -2.90 25.02
C GLY A 328 -3.03 -2.83 23.77
N ALA A 329 -3.03 -1.72 23.03
CA ALA A 329 -2.27 -1.59 21.78
C ALA A 329 -0.83 -1.08 21.98
N SER A 330 -0.36 -0.97 23.22
CA SER A 330 1.07 -1.12 23.50
C SER A 330 1.44 -2.59 23.36
N SER A 331 1.29 -3.16 22.15
CA SER A 331 1.98 -4.40 21.83
C SER A 331 3.47 -4.06 21.94
N GLY A 332 4.05 -4.37 23.10
CA GLY A 332 5.46 -4.21 23.38
C GLY A 332 6.26 -5.04 22.38
N MET A 333 6.59 -4.45 21.24
CA MET A 333 7.75 -4.86 20.46
C MET A 333 9.05 -4.33 21.10
N GLY A 334 8.98 -3.81 22.33
CA GLY A 334 10.12 -3.51 23.18
C GLY A 334 10.61 -4.76 23.90
N ALA A 335 11.10 -5.77 23.16
CA ALA A 335 12.05 -6.71 23.74
C ALA A 335 13.42 -6.01 23.74
N GLY A 336 13.61 -5.06 24.66
CA GLY A 336 14.89 -4.38 24.80
C GLY A 336 16.02 -5.38 25.02
N PHE A 337 17.16 -5.17 24.36
CA PHE A 337 18.37 -5.92 24.70
C PHE A 337 18.72 -5.65 26.18
N ARG A 338 18.89 -6.72 26.98
CA ARG A 338 19.20 -6.64 28.42
C ARG A 338 20.57 -6.03 28.75
N ARG A 339 21.39 -5.70 27.74
CA ARG A 339 22.67 -5.01 27.87
C ARG A 339 22.64 -3.76 26.99
N SER A 340 22.23 -2.62 27.54
CA SER A 340 22.26 -1.36 26.80
C SER A 340 23.68 -0.81 26.80
N LEU A 341 24.31 -0.77 25.62
CA LEU A 341 25.48 0.09 25.41
C LEU A 341 25.12 1.53 25.77
N PRO A 342 26.07 2.33 26.29
CA PRO A 342 25.81 3.74 26.56
C PRO A 342 25.43 4.46 25.27
N TYR A 343 24.45 5.37 25.36
CA TYR A 343 23.96 6.15 24.21
C TYR A 343 25.06 6.77 23.31
N PRO A 344 26.14 7.38 23.85
CA PRO A 344 27.22 7.88 23.00
C PRO A 344 27.91 6.78 22.19
N ALA A 345 28.07 5.57 22.74
CA ALA A 345 28.66 4.44 22.00
C ALA A 345 27.73 3.96 20.88
N LEU A 346 26.40 4.01 21.10
CA LEU A 346 25.43 3.70 20.04
C LEU A 346 25.49 4.73 18.90
N LEU A 347 25.61 6.02 19.22
CA LEU A 347 25.79 7.07 18.22
C LEU A 347 27.11 6.93 17.47
N ALA A 348 28.21 6.68 18.18
CA ALA A 348 29.52 6.44 17.57
C ALA A 348 29.51 5.20 16.67
N GLY A 349 28.87 4.11 17.10
CA GLY A 349 28.72 2.89 16.31
C GLY A 349 27.88 3.10 15.05
N ALA A 350 26.74 3.80 15.16
CA ALA A 350 25.91 4.13 14.00
C ALA A 350 26.61 5.11 13.04
N GLY A 351 27.36 6.08 13.56
CA GLY A 351 28.18 7.00 12.78
C GLY A 351 29.33 6.28 12.06
N LEU A 352 30.04 5.39 12.74
CA LEU A 352 31.08 4.56 12.13
C LEU A 352 30.51 3.67 11.03
N LEU A 353 29.36 3.02 11.28
CA LEU A 353 28.67 2.20 10.29
C LEU A 353 28.27 3.02 9.06
N LEU A 354 27.82 4.26 9.24
CA LEU A 354 27.52 5.17 8.13
C LEU A 354 28.78 5.51 7.34
N LEU A 355 29.88 5.85 8.00
CA LEU A 355 31.15 6.12 7.32
C LEU A 355 31.66 4.91 6.53
N LEU A 356 31.56 3.70 7.09
CA LEU A 356 31.90 2.46 6.40
C LEU A 356 31.00 2.21 5.19
N ALA A 357 29.69 2.45 5.32
CA ALA A 357 28.73 2.30 4.23
C ALA A 357 29.00 3.32 3.10
N LEU A 358 29.33 4.57 3.44
CA LEU A 358 29.73 5.60 2.47
C LEU A 358 31.03 5.22 1.76
N GLY A 359 32.06 4.78 2.51
CA GLY A 359 33.32 4.31 1.94
C GLY A 359 33.13 3.12 1.01
N ALA A 360 32.34 2.12 1.42
CA ALA A 360 31.96 1.00 0.57
C ALA A 360 31.20 1.46 -0.68
N GLY A 361 30.29 2.43 -0.55
CA GLY A 361 29.55 3.02 -1.65
C GLY A 361 30.42 3.75 -2.68
N LEU A 362 31.55 4.32 -2.27
CA LEU A 362 32.53 4.97 -3.16
C LEU A 362 33.39 3.94 -3.90
N VAL A 363 33.72 2.81 -3.26
CA VAL A 363 34.54 1.73 -3.83
C VAL A 363 33.71 0.85 -4.78
N PHE A 364 32.57 0.35 -4.31
CA PHE A 364 31.73 -0.62 -5.03
C PHE A 364 30.62 0.07 -5.83
N GLY A 365 30.27 -0.53 -6.98
CA GLY A 365 29.26 -0.05 -7.92
C GLY A 365 29.36 -0.81 -9.25
N GLY A 366 28.84 -0.26 -10.34
CA GLY A 366 28.93 -0.88 -11.67
C GLY A 366 30.36 -1.16 -12.15
N LYS A 367 31.35 -0.40 -11.65
CA LYS A 367 32.79 -0.69 -11.75
C LYS A 367 33.41 -0.54 -10.36
N THR A 368 34.26 -1.47 -9.93
CA THR A 368 34.99 -1.32 -8.67
C THR A 368 36.12 -0.29 -8.84
N VAL A 369 36.20 0.66 -7.91
CA VAL A 369 37.28 1.67 -7.85
C VAL A 369 38.13 1.37 -6.62
N PRO A 370 39.41 0.99 -6.78
CA PRO A 370 40.29 0.72 -5.65
C PRO A 370 40.37 1.89 -4.68
N LEU A 371 40.47 1.61 -3.38
CA LEU A 371 40.54 2.65 -2.34
C LEU A 371 41.64 3.70 -2.57
N PRO A 372 42.86 3.36 -3.06
CA PRO A 372 43.88 4.36 -3.38
C PRO A 372 43.43 5.34 -4.48
N GLU A 373 42.69 4.87 -5.48
CA GLU A 373 42.16 5.71 -6.55
C GLU A 373 41.02 6.61 -6.07
N VAL A 374 40.19 6.11 -5.15
CA VAL A 374 39.18 6.95 -4.47
C VAL A 374 39.86 8.08 -3.72
N TRP A 375 40.93 7.80 -2.98
CA TRP A 375 41.69 8.84 -2.27
C TRP A 375 42.39 9.81 -3.22
N ALA A 376 42.99 9.30 -4.31
CA ALA A 376 43.57 10.13 -5.37
C ALA A 376 42.52 11.05 -6.01
N ALA A 377 41.27 10.60 -6.14
CA ALA A 377 40.18 11.43 -6.67
C ALA A 377 39.87 12.61 -5.75
N PHE A 378 39.86 12.42 -4.43
CA PHE A 378 39.69 13.52 -3.47
C PHE A 378 40.85 14.52 -3.47
N ARG A 379 42.07 14.07 -3.80
CA ARG A 379 43.25 14.96 -3.95
C ARG A 379 43.36 15.62 -5.33
N GLY A 380 42.49 15.27 -6.28
CA GLY A 380 42.58 15.73 -7.68
C GLY A 380 43.71 15.08 -8.49
N GLU A 381 44.31 14.00 -7.97
CA GLU A 381 45.43 13.27 -8.60
C GLU A 381 44.97 12.09 -9.47
N ALA A 382 43.69 11.68 -9.37
CA ALA A 382 43.15 10.58 -10.16
C ALA A 382 42.92 10.95 -11.63
N SER A 383 42.73 9.93 -12.47
CA SER A 383 42.29 10.13 -13.85
C SER A 383 40.98 10.94 -13.90
N LYS A 384 40.77 11.73 -14.96
CA LYS A 384 39.54 12.54 -15.14
C LYS A 384 38.26 11.70 -15.03
N ILE A 385 38.28 10.47 -15.54
CA ILE A 385 37.15 9.53 -15.49
C ILE A 385 36.90 9.07 -14.05
N THR A 386 37.95 8.69 -13.32
CA THR A 386 37.85 8.27 -11.91
C THR A 386 37.38 9.43 -11.03
N HIS A 387 37.90 10.64 -11.25
CA HIS A 387 37.45 11.84 -10.53
C HIS A 387 35.96 12.10 -10.77
N TYR A 388 35.51 12.13 -12.03
CA TYR A 388 34.09 12.32 -12.35
C TYR A 388 33.21 11.20 -11.74
N MET A 389 33.67 9.95 -11.80
CA MET A 389 32.94 8.83 -11.21
C MET A 389 32.83 8.94 -9.68
N VAL A 390 33.91 9.30 -8.98
CA VAL A 390 33.90 9.34 -7.51
C VAL A 390 33.23 10.62 -7.00
N ILE A 391 33.61 11.78 -7.51
CA ILE A 391 33.22 13.10 -6.98
C ILE A 391 31.90 13.59 -7.58
N GLU A 392 31.70 13.46 -8.89
CA GLU A 392 30.52 14.05 -9.55
C GLU A 392 29.30 13.14 -9.56
N THR A 393 29.49 11.82 -9.45
CA THR A 393 28.38 10.87 -9.53
C THR A 393 28.14 10.09 -8.24
N ARG A 394 29.17 9.45 -7.64
CA ARG A 394 28.98 8.61 -6.44
C ARG A 394 28.79 9.40 -5.16
N LEU A 395 29.65 10.39 -4.91
CA LEU A 395 29.62 11.16 -3.68
C LEU A 395 28.29 11.89 -3.46
N PRO A 396 27.78 12.73 -4.38
CA PRO A 396 26.49 13.41 -4.18
C PRO A 396 25.34 12.42 -4.01
N ARG A 397 25.30 11.35 -4.81
CA ARG A 397 24.31 10.27 -4.70
C ARG A 397 24.28 9.62 -3.31
N LEU A 398 25.45 9.31 -2.74
CA LEU A 398 25.57 8.70 -1.42
C LEU A 398 25.16 9.66 -0.30
N LEU A 399 25.55 10.94 -0.40
CA LEU A 399 25.14 11.97 0.55
C LEU A 399 23.63 12.21 0.52
N ILE A 400 23.02 12.21 -0.67
CA ILE A 400 21.57 12.27 -0.85
C ILE A 400 20.90 11.06 -0.22
N ALA A 401 21.40 9.84 -0.47
CA ALA A 401 20.89 8.63 0.16
C ALA A 401 20.94 8.72 1.70
N ALA A 402 22.05 9.22 2.25
CA ALA A 402 22.21 9.39 3.69
C ALA A 402 21.20 10.42 4.26
N LEU A 403 21.09 11.61 3.66
CA LEU A 403 20.20 12.67 4.12
C LEU A 403 18.73 12.34 3.94
N ALA A 404 18.36 11.72 2.81
CA ALA A 404 16.99 11.27 2.57
C ALA A 404 16.61 10.15 3.55
N GLY A 405 17.51 9.19 3.78
CA GLY A 405 17.32 8.12 4.75
C GLY A 405 17.14 8.65 6.16
N ALA A 406 17.96 9.61 6.57
CA ALA A 406 17.85 10.30 7.85
C ALA A 406 16.52 11.05 8.00
N SER A 407 16.10 11.78 6.96
CA SER A 407 14.86 12.56 6.94
C SER A 407 13.62 11.67 7.02
N LEU A 408 13.58 10.57 6.24
CA LEU A 408 12.49 9.59 6.27
C LEU A 408 12.38 8.90 7.63
N ALA A 409 13.51 8.50 8.21
CA ALA A 409 13.53 7.87 9.53
C ALA A 409 13.09 8.84 10.64
N ALA A 410 13.59 10.08 10.63
CA ALA A 410 13.17 11.10 11.59
C ALA A 410 11.67 11.44 11.45
N SER A 411 11.19 11.58 10.21
CA SER A 411 9.76 11.73 9.93
C SER A 411 8.95 10.56 10.48
N GLY A 412 9.39 9.32 10.25
CA GLY A 412 8.78 8.12 10.80
C GLY A 412 8.67 8.17 12.32
N THR A 413 9.75 8.51 13.02
CA THR A 413 9.76 8.68 14.48
C THR A 413 8.73 9.71 14.95
N LEU A 414 8.66 10.87 14.29
CA LEU A 414 7.68 11.92 14.62
C LEU A 414 6.24 11.43 14.39
N LEU A 415 5.95 10.87 13.22
CA LEU A 415 4.61 10.42 12.85
C LEU A 415 4.12 9.26 13.72
N GLN A 416 5.01 8.35 14.13
CA GLN A 416 4.69 7.29 15.10
C GLN A 416 4.38 7.85 16.49
N GLY A 417 5.07 8.91 16.91
CA GLY A 417 4.75 9.63 18.14
C GLY A 417 3.39 10.34 18.08
N VAL A 418 3.08 10.98 16.95
CA VAL A 418 1.81 11.68 16.72
C VAL A 418 0.62 10.71 16.66
N VAL A 419 0.78 9.62 15.91
CA VAL A 419 -0.25 8.59 15.68
C VAL A 419 -0.28 7.54 16.79
N ARG A 420 0.68 7.56 17.73
CA ARG A 420 0.85 6.54 18.78
C ARG A 420 0.76 5.12 18.24
N ASN A 421 1.35 4.91 17.07
CA ASN A 421 1.38 3.63 16.42
C ASN A 421 2.81 3.40 15.90
N PRO A 422 3.53 2.38 16.39
CA PRO A 422 4.90 2.11 15.96
C PRO A 422 5.00 1.71 14.48
N LEU A 423 3.87 1.46 13.82
CA LEU A 423 3.75 1.09 12.41
C LEU A 423 3.40 2.29 11.51
N ALA A 424 3.22 3.47 12.09
CA ALA A 424 3.02 4.66 11.27
C ALA A 424 4.28 4.92 10.43
N ASP A 425 4.08 5.21 9.16
CA ASP A 425 5.12 5.54 8.19
C ASP A 425 4.59 6.66 7.29
N PRO A 426 5.44 7.57 6.78
CA PRO A 426 5.00 8.63 5.87
C PRO A 426 4.25 8.10 4.64
N SER A 427 4.60 6.91 4.16
CA SER A 427 3.92 6.26 3.04
C SER A 427 2.52 5.77 3.39
N VAL A 428 2.31 5.33 4.63
CA VAL A 428 1.00 4.85 5.11
C VAL A 428 0.05 6.02 5.42
N ILE A 429 0.58 7.14 5.90
CA ILE A 429 -0.21 8.35 6.21
C ILE A 429 -0.61 9.10 4.93
N GLY A 430 0.04 8.85 3.79
CA GLY A 430 -0.34 9.42 2.49
C GLY A 430 0.48 10.62 2.03
N VAL A 431 1.53 11.01 2.79
CA VAL A 431 2.47 12.05 2.38
C VAL A 431 3.22 11.62 1.12
N THR A 432 3.71 10.39 1.10
CA THR A 432 4.43 9.80 -0.05
C THR A 432 3.52 9.68 -1.29
N SER A 433 2.28 9.24 -1.10
CA SER A 433 1.29 9.13 -2.19
C SER A 433 0.90 10.51 -2.75
N GLY A 434 0.77 11.52 -1.88
CA GLY A 434 0.58 12.91 -2.30
C GLY A 434 1.75 13.44 -3.11
N ALA A 435 2.99 13.11 -2.72
CA ALA A 435 4.18 13.46 -3.48
C ALA A 435 4.18 12.82 -4.88
N GLY A 436 3.84 11.53 -4.95
CA GLY A 436 3.73 10.81 -6.22
C GLY A 436 2.65 11.38 -7.13
N LEU A 437 1.48 11.71 -6.58
CA LEU A 437 0.45 12.37 -7.37
C LEU A 437 0.94 13.72 -7.90
N GLY A 438 1.55 14.56 -7.06
CA GLY A 438 2.09 15.86 -7.47
C GLY A 438 3.15 15.76 -8.58
N ALA A 439 4.09 14.82 -8.44
CA ALA A 439 5.12 14.55 -9.43
C ALA A 439 4.53 14.08 -10.76
N LEU A 440 3.58 13.13 -10.73
CA LEU A 440 2.97 12.59 -11.94
C LEU A 440 2.08 13.61 -12.63
N VAL A 441 1.31 14.40 -11.88
CA VAL A 441 0.54 15.52 -12.44
C VAL A 441 1.48 16.45 -13.21
N PHE A 442 2.63 16.81 -12.63
CA PHE A 442 3.62 17.64 -13.33
C PHE A 442 4.18 16.95 -14.58
N LEU A 443 4.66 15.72 -14.46
CA LEU A 443 5.30 14.97 -15.56
C LEU A 443 4.38 14.70 -16.75
N ILE A 444 3.07 14.56 -16.51
CA ILE A 444 2.10 14.11 -17.51
C ILE A 444 1.20 15.26 -17.97
N ALA A 445 0.73 16.13 -17.06
CA ALA A 445 -0.16 17.23 -17.41
C ALA A 445 0.60 18.52 -17.81
N LEU A 446 1.84 18.70 -17.36
CA LEU A 446 2.67 19.87 -17.67
C LEU A 446 4.00 19.46 -18.34
N PRO A 447 3.98 18.66 -19.42
CA PRO A 447 5.20 18.08 -20.01
C PRO A 447 6.12 19.12 -20.66
N GLN A 448 5.64 20.34 -20.88
CA GLN A 448 6.36 21.45 -21.51
C GLN A 448 7.33 22.15 -20.53
N LEU A 449 7.13 21.96 -19.21
CA LEU A 449 7.91 22.63 -18.18
C LEU A 449 9.22 21.89 -17.89
N PRO A 450 10.26 22.57 -17.38
CA PRO A 450 11.53 21.94 -17.04
C PRO A 450 11.38 20.82 -16.00
N GLY A 451 12.01 19.67 -16.25
CA GLY A 451 12.01 18.54 -15.31
C GLY A 451 12.60 18.85 -13.93
N ALA A 452 13.41 19.91 -13.82
CA ALA A 452 13.95 20.43 -12.55
C ALA A 452 12.86 20.86 -11.55
N LEU A 453 11.62 21.10 -12.00
CA LEU A 453 10.50 21.47 -11.12
C LEU A 453 9.74 20.26 -10.57
N VAL A 454 10.05 19.03 -11.01
CA VAL A 454 9.40 17.80 -10.50
C VAL A 454 9.56 17.65 -8.98
N PRO A 455 10.73 17.88 -8.35
CA PRO A 455 10.87 17.86 -6.90
C PRO A 455 9.95 18.89 -6.20
N ALA A 456 9.80 20.09 -6.75
CA ALA A 456 8.91 21.11 -6.19
C ALA A 456 7.43 20.66 -6.28
N ALA A 457 7.01 20.10 -7.42
CA ALA A 457 5.67 19.55 -7.58
C ALA A 457 5.41 18.38 -6.60
N ALA A 458 6.37 17.48 -6.42
CA ALA A 458 6.30 16.40 -5.45
C ALA A 458 6.20 16.94 -4.01
N PHE A 459 7.03 17.93 -3.66
CA PHE A 459 7.00 18.55 -2.33
C PHE A 459 5.65 19.20 -2.04
N THR A 460 5.11 19.98 -2.98
CA THR A 460 3.79 20.62 -2.84
C THR A 460 2.66 19.59 -2.73
N GLY A 461 2.70 18.51 -3.52
CA GLY A 461 1.74 17.41 -3.41
C GLY A 461 1.79 16.70 -2.04
N ALA A 462 2.99 16.47 -1.51
CA ALA A 462 3.21 15.86 -0.20
C ALA A 462 2.66 16.73 0.95
N VAL A 463 3.02 18.02 0.93
CA VAL A 463 2.55 19.00 1.92
C VAL A 463 1.04 19.21 1.80
N GLY A 464 0.52 19.30 0.59
CA GLY A 464 -0.92 19.40 0.32
C GLY A 464 -1.70 18.22 0.91
N ALA A 465 -1.22 16.99 0.69
CA ALA A 465 -1.81 15.80 1.29
C ALA A 465 -1.79 15.86 2.83
N ALA A 466 -0.65 16.24 3.43
CA ALA A 466 -0.54 16.40 4.88
C ALA A 466 -1.53 17.46 5.42
N LEU A 467 -1.64 18.61 4.76
CA LEU A 467 -2.58 19.67 5.13
C LEU A 467 -4.03 19.19 5.08
N VAL A 468 -4.42 18.46 4.04
CA VAL A 468 -5.76 17.85 3.92
C VAL A 468 -6.01 16.89 5.09
N ILE A 469 -5.06 16.00 5.39
CA ILE A 469 -5.18 15.02 6.48
C ILE A 469 -5.40 15.73 7.81
N PHE A 470 -4.56 16.71 8.15
CA PHE A 470 -4.66 17.42 9.42
C PHE A 470 -5.89 18.33 9.48
N ALA A 471 -6.28 18.98 8.39
CA ALA A 471 -7.49 19.81 8.33
C ALA A 471 -8.76 18.99 8.58
N ILE A 472 -8.88 17.83 7.94
CA ILE A 472 -10.00 16.89 8.16
C ILE A 472 -9.93 16.33 9.60
N SER A 473 -8.75 15.95 10.07
CA SER A 473 -8.58 15.34 11.40
C SER A 473 -8.84 16.29 12.57
N ARG A 474 -8.72 17.62 12.38
CA ARG A 474 -8.93 18.63 13.43
C ARG A 474 -10.32 18.56 14.05
N LYS A 475 -11.37 18.34 13.25
CA LYS A 475 -12.76 18.17 13.74
C LYS A 475 -12.91 17.03 14.76
N GLY A 476 -11.97 16.08 14.77
CA GLY A 476 -11.93 14.97 15.73
C GLY A 476 -10.89 15.13 16.84
N GLY A 477 -10.34 16.33 17.08
CA GLY A 477 -9.32 16.59 18.11
C GLY A 477 -7.96 15.96 17.81
N LEU A 478 -7.66 15.71 16.52
CA LEU A 478 -6.45 14.99 16.07
C LEU A 478 -6.23 13.67 16.84
N GLN A 479 -7.31 12.91 17.06
CA GLN A 479 -7.21 11.58 17.66
C GLN A 479 -6.32 10.68 16.79
N PRO A 480 -5.34 9.96 17.37
CA PRO A 480 -4.33 9.24 16.59
C PRO A 480 -4.91 8.23 15.60
N ALA A 481 -5.91 7.45 16.02
CA ALA A 481 -6.61 6.51 15.15
C ALA A 481 -7.31 7.20 13.96
N LYS A 482 -7.92 8.37 14.18
CA LYS A 482 -8.60 9.13 13.11
C LYS A 482 -7.59 9.69 12.10
N VAL A 483 -6.47 10.23 12.58
CA VAL A 483 -5.38 10.72 11.72
C VAL A 483 -4.84 9.60 10.82
N ALA A 484 -4.62 8.40 11.36
CA ALA A 484 -4.18 7.25 10.58
C ALA A 484 -5.20 6.84 9.51
N LEU A 485 -6.48 6.75 9.87
CA LEU A 485 -7.55 6.33 8.96
C LEU A 485 -7.79 7.35 7.83
N ILE A 486 -7.79 8.64 8.16
CA ILE A 486 -7.88 9.73 7.17
C ILE A 486 -6.65 9.72 6.27
N GLY A 487 -5.45 9.48 6.83
CA GLY A 487 -4.22 9.32 6.05
C GLY A 487 -4.30 8.20 5.02
N MET A 488 -4.76 7.01 5.43
CA MET A 488 -4.99 5.89 4.50
C MET A 488 -6.00 6.23 3.41
N ALA A 489 -7.06 6.97 3.73
CA ALA A 489 -8.05 7.42 2.74
C ALA A 489 -7.43 8.41 1.72
N VAL A 490 -6.69 9.42 2.19
CA VAL A 490 -5.98 10.37 1.32
C VAL A 490 -4.94 9.65 0.46
N SER A 491 -4.21 8.69 1.03
CA SER A 491 -3.28 7.85 0.27
C SER A 491 -3.97 7.09 -0.85
N ALA A 492 -5.10 6.42 -0.55
CA ALA A 492 -5.84 5.67 -1.55
C ALA A 492 -6.40 6.55 -2.68
N PHE A 493 -6.87 7.75 -2.34
CA PHE A 493 -7.30 8.73 -3.33
C PHE A 493 -6.13 9.18 -4.23
N ALA A 494 -4.97 9.46 -3.63
CA ALA A 494 -3.78 9.82 -4.38
C ALA A 494 -3.27 8.66 -5.26
N SER A 495 -3.31 7.42 -4.77
CA SER A 495 -2.99 6.23 -5.56
C SER A 495 -3.94 6.02 -6.73
N ALA A 496 -5.24 6.32 -6.57
CA ALA A 496 -6.19 6.29 -7.68
C ALA A 496 -5.82 7.30 -8.77
N GLY A 497 -5.47 8.53 -8.39
CA GLY A 497 -4.98 9.55 -9.32
C GLY A 497 -3.68 9.14 -10.02
N ILE A 498 -2.72 8.55 -9.28
CA ILE A 498 -1.49 8.00 -9.85
C ILE A 498 -1.80 6.94 -10.90
N GLN A 499 -2.68 5.98 -10.60
CA GLN A 499 -3.05 4.91 -11.54
C GLN A 499 -3.68 5.46 -12.82
N ALA A 500 -4.62 6.40 -12.70
CA ALA A 500 -5.24 7.06 -13.84
C ALA A 500 -4.21 7.79 -14.72
N LEU A 501 -3.26 8.50 -14.10
CA LEU A 501 -2.23 9.25 -14.81
C LEU A 501 -1.22 8.33 -15.51
N VAL A 502 -0.77 7.24 -14.86
CA VAL A 502 0.17 6.30 -15.49
C VAL A 502 -0.44 5.65 -16.73
N VAL A 503 -1.73 5.30 -16.71
CA VAL A 503 -2.40 4.77 -17.91
C VAL A 503 -2.42 5.79 -19.05
N LYS A 504 -2.59 7.08 -18.72
CA LYS A 504 -2.52 8.17 -19.71
C LYS A 504 -1.10 8.45 -20.22
N ALA A 505 -0.07 8.11 -19.44
CA ALA A 505 1.32 8.47 -19.73
C ALA A 505 1.92 7.76 -20.96
N GLN A 506 1.31 6.68 -21.44
CA GLN A 506 1.73 5.87 -22.60
C GLN A 506 3.26 5.68 -22.71
N LEU A 507 3.96 6.52 -23.48
CA LEU A 507 5.41 6.45 -23.70
C LEU A 507 6.29 6.83 -22.48
N ARG A 508 5.70 7.35 -21.39
CA ARG A 508 6.43 7.79 -20.19
C ARG A 508 6.23 6.88 -18.98
N VAL A 509 5.63 5.70 -19.16
CA VAL A 509 5.30 4.79 -18.06
C VAL A 509 6.55 4.36 -17.28
N ALA A 510 7.64 3.95 -17.93
CA ALA A 510 8.86 3.57 -17.21
C ALA A 510 9.49 4.72 -16.41
N SER A 511 9.50 5.94 -16.94
CA SER A 511 9.97 7.10 -16.18
C SER A 511 9.09 7.35 -14.94
N ALA A 512 7.78 7.20 -15.07
CA ALA A 512 6.85 7.30 -13.94
C ALA A 512 7.05 6.17 -12.93
N LEU A 513 7.22 4.92 -13.36
CA LEU A 513 7.47 3.76 -12.49
C LEU A 513 8.83 3.85 -11.79
N THR A 514 9.87 4.36 -12.46
CA THR A 514 11.19 4.60 -11.85
C THR A 514 11.09 5.70 -10.78
N TRP A 515 10.29 6.73 -11.00
CA TRP A 515 10.06 7.76 -9.98
C TRP A 515 9.24 7.23 -8.78
N LEU A 516 8.17 6.47 -9.06
CA LEU A 516 7.30 5.84 -8.06
C LEU A 516 7.94 4.66 -7.30
N SER A 517 9.06 4.13 -7.79
CA SER A 517 9.83 3.10 -7.09
C SER A 517 10.87 3.66 -6.12
N GLY A 518 11.16 4.97 -6.23
CA GLY A 518 12.14 5.66 -5.39
C GLY A 518 13.58 5.26 -5.73
N SER A 519 14.33 6.18 -6.32
CA SER A 519 15.70 5.95 -6.76
C SER A 519 16.64 7.13 -6.46
N THR A 520 17.80 6.77 -5.95
CA THR A 520 19.01 7.61 -5.83
C THR A 520 19.79 7.70 -7.14
N TYR A 521 19.36 6.99 -8.19
CA TYR A 521 19.95 7.05 -9.52
C TYR A 521 19.91 8.47 -10.09
N ALA A 522 20.99 8.84 -10.79
CA ALA A 522 21.15 10.13 -11.46
C ALA A 522 20.90 11.36 -10.56
N ARG A 523 21.34 11.30 -9.29
CA ARG A 523 21.27 12.44 -8.36
C ARG A 523 22.65 13.08 -8.17
N GLY A 524 22.74 14.37 -8.43
CA GLY A 524 23.98 15.16 -8.41
C GLY A 524 24.03 16.20 -7.29
N TRP A 525 24.96 17.14 -7.42
CA TRP A 525 25.18 18.20 -6.42
C TRP A 525 24.01 19.18 -6.29
N GLU A 526 23.26 19.42 -7.37
CA GLU A 526 22.09 20.30 -7.35
C GLU A 526 20.97 19.74 -6.47
N GLU A 527 20.64 18.46 -6.63
CA GLU A 527 19.64 17.80 -5.78
C GLU A 527 20.12 17.70 -4.33
N LEU A 528 21.43 17.53 -4.10
CA LEU A 528 21.99 17.53 -2.76
C LEU A 528 21.82 18.89 -2.10
N ALA A 529 22.13 19.99 -2.81
CA ALA A 529 21.97 21.34 -2.29
C ALA A 529 20.50 21.64 -1.96
N TRP A 530 19.56 21.22 -2.82
CA TRP A 530 18.13 21.32 -2.56
C TRP A 530 17.71 20.56 -1.31
N LEU A 531 18.15 19.30 -1.16
CA LEU A 531 17.79 18.46 -0.04
C LEU A 531 18.42 18.96 1.27
N PHE A 532 19.69 19.38 1.25
CA PHE A 532 20.50 19.65 2.44
C PHE A 532 19.90 20.67 3.41
N ALA A 533 19.29 21.74 2.89
CA ALA A 533 18.71 22.81 3.71
C ALA A 533 17.58 22.32 4.63
N TRP A 534 16.77 21.35 4.17
CA TRP A 534 15.60 20.86 4.89
C TRP A 534 15.92 20.08 6.17
N PRO A 535 16.66 18.96 6.16
CA PRO A 535 17.01 18.25 7.39
C PRO A 535 17.90 19.09 8.30
N LEU A 536 18.74 19.98 7.77
CA LEU A 536 19.55 20.88 8.58
C LEU A 536 18.67 21.78 9.46
N ALA A 537 17.58 22.32 8.91
CA ALA A 537 16.63 23.13 9.67
C ALA A 537 15.65 22.30 10.49
N LEU A 538 15.11 21.22 9.93
CA LEU A 538 13.97 20.49 10.50
C LEU A 538 14.36 19.45 11.55
N LEU A 539 15.54 18.82 11.47
CA LEU A 539 15.98 17.84 12.48
C LEU A 539 16.21 18.46 13.87
N PRO A 540 16.83 19.65 14.01
CA PRO A 540 16.89 20.34 15.30
C PRO A 540 15.50 20.65 15.87
N LEU A 541 14.56 21.11 15.04
CA LEU A 541 13.17 21.36 15.45
C LEU A 541 12.48 20.08 15.89
N ALA A 542 12.65 18.99 15.15
CA ALA A 542 12.14 17.67 15.50
C ALA A 542 12.68 17.21 16.86
N TRP A 543 13.97 17.40 17.11
CA TRP A 543 14.62 17.04 18.38
C TRP A 543 14.11 17.86 19.57
N VAL A 544 13.85 19.16 19.38
CA VAL A 544 13.22 20.01 20.41
C VAL A 544 11.80 19.53 20.71
N LEU A 545 11.01 19.22 19.67
CA LEU A 545 9.64 18.75 19.80
C LEU A 545 9.52 17.36 20.42
N ALA A 546 10.54 16.51 20.26
CA ALA A 546 10.58 15.14 20.75
C ALA A 546 10.24 15.02 22.26
N ARG A 547 10.65 15.99 23.07
CA ARG A 547 10.32 16.03 24.50
C ARG A 547 8.81 16.12 24.75
N ARG A 548 8.09 16.88 23.93
CA ARG A 548 6.63 17.00 24.04
C ARG A 548 5.94 15.71 23.59
N LEU A 549 6.53 15.01 22.60
CA LEU A 549 6.05 13.69 22.17
C LEU A 549 6.29 12.62 23.25
N ASP A 550 7.40 12.69 24.00
CA ASP A 550 7.66 11.83 25.17
C ASP A 550 6.58 12.00 26.23
N LEU A 551 6.19 13.24 26.54
CA LEU A 551 5.10 13.51 27.48
C LEU A 551 3.76 13.00 26.95
N LEU A 552 3.50 13.15 25.65
CA LEU A 552 2.32 12.55 25.03
C LEU A 552 2.32 11.02 25.05
N ALA A 553 3.47 10.35 25.09
CA ALA A 553 3.51 8.90 25.18
C ALA A 553 2.92 8.37 26.50
N LEU A 554 2.89 9.18 27.56
CA LEU A 554 2.28 8.86 28.86
C LEU A 554 0.74 8.87 28.85
N GLY A 555 0.13 9.40 27.79
CA GLY A 555 -1.32 9.57 27.65
C GLY A 555 -1.74 11.04 27.56
N ASP A 556 -3.00 11.28 27.16
CA ASP A 556 -3.50 12.66 26.94
C ASP A 556 -3.65 13.42 28.26
N ALA A 557 -4.27 12.80 29.27
CA ALA A 557 -4.50 13.46 30.56
C ALA A 557 -3.19 13.82 31.30
N PRO A 558 -2.19 12.90 31.44
CA PRO A 558 -0.90 13.26 32.05
C PRO A 558 -0.16 14.37 31.29
N ALA A 559 -0.16 14.33 29.95
CA ALA A 559 0.52 15.34 29.14
C ALA A 559 -0.11 16.74 29.28
N ILE A 560 -1.45 16.80 29.30
CA ILE A 560 -2.20 18.05 29.49
C ILE A 560 -1.91 18.64 30.88
N ASN A 561 -1.88 17.81 31.93
CA ASN A 561 -1.54 18.24 33.29
C ASN A 561 -0.11 18.79 33.42
N LEU A 562 0.81 18.31 32.58
CA LEU A 562 2.19 18.81 32.48
C LEU A 562 2.35 20.03 31.55
N GLY A 563 1.24 20.65 31.14
CA GLY A 563 1.23 21.88 30.32
C GLY A 563 1.43 21.66 28.82
N VAL A 564 1.37 20.41 28.33
CA VAL A 564 1.50 20.11 26.89
C VAL A 564 0.13 20.14 26.22
N SER A 565 -0.04 21.05 25.26
CA SER A 565 -1.19 21.03 24.37
C SER A 565 -1.08 19.85 23.39
N ALA A 566 -1.89 18.82 23.58
CA ALA A 566 -1.85 17.60 22.76
C ALA A 566 -2.11 17.88 21.28
N GLU A 567 -3.13 18.66 20.95
CA GLU A 567 -3.49 18.98 19.57
C GLU A 567 -2.38 19.74 18.84
N ARG A 568 -1.86 20.83 19.42
CA ARG A 568 -0.78 21.61 18.79
C ARG A 568 0.49 20.78 18.62
N THR A 569 0.83 19.94 19.60
CA THR A 569 2.02 19.08 19.52
C THR A 569 1.87 18.04 18.42
N ARG A 570 0.68 17.44 18.28
CA ARG A 570 0.37 16.51 17.18
C ARG A 570 0.39 17.20 15.82
N LEU A 571 -0.16 18.40 15.72
CA LEU A 571 -0.15 19.18 14.49
C LEU A 571 1.28 19.55 14.09
N LEU A 572 2.07 20.13 15.00
CA LEU A 572 3.45 20.51 14.72
C LEU A 572 4.32 19.28 14.39
N GLY A 573 4.19 18.19 15.15
CA GLY A 573 4.94 16.97 14.90
C GLY A 573 4.57 16.32 13.58
N GLY A 574 3.28 16.37 13.23
CA GLY A 574 2.73 15.90 11.98
C GLY A 574 3.24 16.70 10.78
N LEU A 575 3.19 18.02 10.86
CA LEU A 575 3.68 18.91 9.81
C LEU A 575 5.20 18.85 9.64
N LEU A 576 5.96 18.78 10.75
CA LEU A 576 7.42 18.61 10.69
C LEU A 576 7.81 17.26 10.09
N GLY A 577 7.12 16.18 10.49
CA GLY A 577 7.31 14.86 9.90
C GLY A 577 7.00 14.89 8.41
N ALA A 578 5.83 15.41 8.04
CA ALA A 578 5.44 15.55 6.65
C ALA A 578 6.43 16.37 5.82
N ALA A 579 6.98 17.46 6.35
CA ALA A 579 7.98 18.28 5.66
C ALA A 579 9.31 17.54 5.45
N LEU A 580 9.82 16.82 6.47
CA LEU A 580 11.01 15.97 6.36
C LEU A 580 10.82 14.83 5.33
N ALA A 581 9.65 14.19 5.34
CA ALA A 581 9.32 13.17 4.33
C ALA A 581 9.18 13.79 2.95
N ALA A 582 8.52 14.95 2.83
CA ALA A 582 8.33 15.65 1.57
C ALA A 582 9.67 16.04 0.93
N SER A 583 10.64 16.56 1.70
CA SER A 583 11.96 16.93 1.16
C SER A 583 12.72 15.70 0.65
N ALA A 584 12.68 14.59 1.39
CA ALA A 584 13.32 13.34 0.99
C ALA A 584 12.65 12.72 -0.25
N VAL A 585 11.33 12.62 -0.26
CA VAL A 585 10.56 12.01 -1.36
C VAL A 585 10.61 12.87 -2.63
N ALA A 586 10.62 14.20 -2.50
CA ALA A 586 10.82 15.09 -3.64
C ALA A 586 12.17 14.86 -4.34
N THR A 587 13.20 14.47 -3.57
CA THR A 587 14.56 14.28 -4.08
C THR A 587 14.80 12.86 -4.59
N VAL A 588 14.40 11.84 -3.83
CA VAL A 588 14.72 10.43 -4.11
C VAL A 588 13.52 9.65 -4.64
N GLY A 589 12.35 10.26 -4.79
CA GLY A 589 11.11 9.57 -5.14
C GLY A 589 10.51 8.82 -3.96
N THR A 590 9.51 7.99 -4.22
CA THR A 590 8.70 7.36 -3.17
C THR A 590 9.39 6.16 -2.54
N VAL A 591 10.21 6.43 -1.51
CA VAL A 591 10.87 5.40 -0.70
C VAL A 591 10.02 5.08 0.54
N GLY A 592 9.54 3.84 0.64
CA GLY A 592 8.80 3.33 1.80
C GLY A 592 9.72 2.71 2.86
N PHE A 593 9.13 2.34 4.01
CA PHE A 593 9.74 1.56 5.11
C PHE A 593 10.91 2.16 5.88
N VAL A 594 11.70 3.07 5.33
CA VAL A 594 12.80 3.69 6.09
C VAL A 594 12.26 4.37 7.35
N GLY A 595 11.08 5.01 7.25
CA GLY A 595 10.35 5.60 8.37
C GLY A 595 9.78 4.60 9.37
N LEU A 596 9.70 3.32 9.03
CA LEU A 596 9.24 2.26 9.94
C LEU A 596 10.41 1.50 10.56
N LEU A 597 11.34 1.02 9.73
CA LEU A 597 12.42 0.11 10.11
C LEU A 597 13.47 0.78 10.97
N ALA A 598 13.96 1.95 10.58
CA ALA A 598 15.03 2.62 11.30
C ALA A 598 14.58 3.10 12.70
N PRO A 599 13.39 3.73 12.87
CA PRO A 599 12.86 4.03 14.20
C PRO A 599 12.58 2.80 15.03
N HIS A 600 12.15 1.71 14.40
CA HIS A 600 11.95 0.45 15.08
C HIS A 600 13.28 -0.13 15.62
N ALA A 601 14.30 -0.25 14.75
CA ALA A 601 15.63 -0.72 15.14
C ALA A 601 16.23 0.17 16.25
N ALA A 602 16.06 1.49 16.14
CA ALA A 602 16.51 2.43 17.17
C ALA A 602 15.77 2.21 18.51
N ARG A 603 14.48 1.87 18.51
CA ARG A 603 13.70 1.56 19.74
C ARG A 603 14.13 0.27 20.42
N LEU A 604 14.65 -0.71 19.67
CA LEU A 604 15.22 -1.93 20.24
C LEU A 604 16.51 -1.62 21.04
N LEU A 605 17.23 -0.57 20.64
CA LEU A 605 18.48 -0.13 21.26
C LEU A 605 18.28 0.92 22.38
N VAL A 606 17.35 1.86 22.18
CA VAL A 606 17.04 2.94 23.12
C VAL A 606 15.53 2.97 23.37
N PRO A 607 15.05 2.25 24.40
CA PRO A 607 13.63 2.29 24.77
C PRO A 607 13.22 3.66 25.34
N ASN A 608 12.00 4.10 25.04
CA ASN A 608 11.27 5.13 25.79
C ASN A 608 11.92 6.53 25.90
N ALA A 609 12.65 6.98 24.87
CA ALA A 609 13.16 8.35 24.80
C ALA A 609 13.16 8.89 23.35
N ASN A 610 12.07 9.52 22.91
CA ASN A 610 11.90 10.04 21.55
C ASN A 610 13.01 11.02 21.18
N ARG A 611 13.50 11.82 22.12
CA ARG A 611 14.61 12.76 21.86
C ARG A 611 15.90 12.04 21.43
N LYS A 612 16.25 10.95 22.10
CA LYS A 612 17.41 10.11 21.74
C LYS A 612 17.12 9.30 20.48
N LEU A 613 15.87 8.87 20.34
CA LEU A 613 15.38 8.04 19.25
C LEU A 613 15.46 8.75 17.90
N ILE A 614 15.08 10.04 17.82
CA ILE A 614 15.12 10.79 16.54
C ILE A 614 16.53 10.76 15.96
N LEU A 615 17.55 11.10 16.74
CA LEU A 615 18.93 11.15 16.25
C LEU A 615 19.47 9.77 15.86
N LEU A 616 19.23 8.75 16.71
CA LEU A 616 19.68 7.39 16.40
C LEU A 616 18.94 6.81 15.19
N SER A 617 17.63 7.06 15.09
CA SER A 617 16.81 6.65 13.94
C SER A 617 17.27 7.32 12.65
N ALA A 618 17.65 8.60 12.71
CA ALA A 618 18.15 9.33 11.54
C ALA A 618 19.46 8.71 11.03
N LEU A 619 20.41 8.42 11.92
CA LEU A 619 21.67 7.77 11.55
C LEU A 619 21.44 6.36 10.98
N LEU A 620 20.60 5.55 11.62
CA LEU A 620 20.26 4.22 11.11
C LEU A 620 19.54 4.31 9.77
N GLY A 621 18.64 5.28 9.60
CA GLY A 621 17.94 5.54 8.33
C GLY A 621 18.91 5.89 7.20
N ALA A 622 19.91 6.73 7.48
CA ALA A 622 20.98 7.04 6.56
C ALA A 622 21.76 5.79 6.15
N VAL A 623 22.16 4.96 7.12
CA VAL A 623 22.84 3.68 6.85
C VAL A 623 21.96 2.78 5.98
N PHE A 624 20.69 2.61 6.33
CA PHE A 624 19.76 1.74 5.60
C PHE A 624 19.64 2.14 4.13
N LEU A 625 19.43 3.43 3.84
CA LEU A 625 19.25 3.87 2.46
C LEU A 625 20.55 3.85 1.65
N VAL A 626 21.71 4.17 2.28
CA VAL A 626 23.03 4.02 1.64
C VAL A 626 23.34 2.57 1.30
N LEU A 627 23.06 1.63 2.21
CA LEU A 627 23.25 0.20 1.94
C LEU A 627 22.28 -0.31 0.87
N ALA A 628 21.03 0.14 0.87
CA ALA A 628 20.07 -0.21 -0.17
C ALA A 628 20.49 0.31 -1.55
N ASP A 629 21.01 1.53 -1.62
CA ASP A 629 21.63 2.09 -2.83
C ASP A 629 22.81 1.22 -3.31
N LEU A 630 23.72 0.85 -2.40
CA LEU A 630 24.88 0.03 -2.72
C LEU A 630 24.48 -1.34 -3.27
N VAL A 631 23.54 -2.01 -2.60
CA VAL A 631 23.01 -3.31 -3.07
C VAL A 631 22.35 -3.15 -4.45
N GLY A 632 21.55 -2.10 -4.65
CA GLY A 632 20.90 -1.82 -5.93
C GLY A 632 21.87 -1.58 -7.09
N ARG A 633 23.05 -1.00 -6.81
CA ARG A 633 24.12 -0.76 -7.81
C ARG A 633 24.96 -2.00 -8.14
N VAL A 634 25.13 -2.91 -7.18
CA VAL A 634 26.06 -4.04 -7.31
C VAL A 634 25.36 -5.31 -7.79
N LEU A 635 24.13 -5.57 -7.34
CA LEU A 635 23.50 -6.88 -7.48
C LEU A 635 23.26 -7.30 -8.95
N LEU A 636 22.90 -6.36 -9.83
CA LEU A 636 22.55 -6.62 -11.23
C LEU A 636 23.34 -5.76 -12.23
N ALA A 637 24.53 -5.29 -11.83
CA ALA A 637 25.38 -4.45 -12.68
C ALA A 637 25.55 -5.06 -14.09
N PRO A 638 25.41 -4.26 -15.18
CA PRO A 638 25.31 -2.79 -15.22
C PRO A 638 23.90 -2.21 -15.02
N LYS A 639 22.84 -3.04 -14.92
CA LYS A 639 21.49 -2.57 -14.60
C LYS A 639 21.40 -2.28 -13.09
N GLU A 640 20.76 -1.18 -12.72
CA GLU A 640 20.58 -0.82 -11.32
C GLU A 640 19.13 -1.06 -10.86
N ILE A 641 18.97 -1.55 -9.64
CA ILE A 641 17.66 -1.65 -8.99
C ILE A 641 17.41 -0.37 -8.17
N PRO A 642 16.25 0.29 -8.32
CA PRO A 642 15.89 1.44 -7.49
C PRO A 642 16.03 1.16 -5.99
N SER A 643 16.70 2.06 -5.28
CA SER A 643 17.01 1.91 -3.85
C SER A 643 15.76 1.67 -2.99
N GLY A 644 14.61 2.25 -3.35
CA GLY A 644 13.36 2.09 -2.61
C GLY A 644 12.81 0.66 -2.66
N LEU A 645 12.93 -0.01 -3.80
CA LEU A 645 12.56 -1.42 -3.96
C LEU A 645 13.49 -2.32 -3.14
N VAL A 646 14.80 -2.02 -3.14
CA VAL A 646 15.78 -2.76 -2.32
C VAL A 646 15.47 -2.64 -0.83
N VAL A 647 15.14 -1.42 -0.34
CA VAL A 647 14.72 -1.23 1.06
C VAL A 647 13.53 -2.12 1.40
N ALA A 648 12.51 -2.17 0.54
CA ALA A 648 11.31 -2.95 0.81
C ALA A 648 11.57 -4.48 0.76
N LEU A 649 12.42 -4.95 -0.16
CA LEU A 649 12.86 -6.35 -0.24
C LEU A 649 13.63 -6.80 1.00
N LEU A 650 14.50 -5.96 1.55
CA LEU A 650 15.27 -6.27 2.76
C LEU A 650 14.43 -6.08 4.04
N GLY A 651 13.59 -5.05 4.05
CA GLY A 651 12.85 -4.59 5.21
C GLY A 651 11.71 -5.48 5.65
N ALA A 652 10.92 -5.97 4.71
CA ALA A 652 9.73 -6.74 5.04
C ALA A 652 10.02 -8.14 5.62
N PRO A 653 11.03 -8.91 5.16
CA PRO A 653 11.46 -10.14 5.83
C PRO A 653 11.96 -9.92 7.26
N TYR A 654 12.73 -8.83 7.49
CA TYR A 654 13.19 -8.45 8.82
C TYR A 654 12.01 -8.18 9.77
N PHE A 655 11.01 -7.45 9.29
CA PHE A 655 9.81 -7.13 10.07
C PHE A 655 9.00 -8.40 10.41
N LEU A 656 8.85 -9.34 9.47
CA LEU A 656 8.20 -10.64 9.70
C LEU A 656 8.95 -11.48 10.75
N TRP A 657 10.27 -11.56 10.66
CA TRP A 657 11.10 -12.29 11.62
C TRP A 657 10.97 -11.72 13.03
N LEU A 658 11.00 -10.40 13.17
CA LEU A 658 10.82 -9.70 14.43
C LEU A 658 9.45 -10.01 15.06
N MET A 659 8.38 -9.96 14.27
CA MET A 659 7.04 -10.27 14.76
C MET A 659 6.93 -11.70 15.32
N ARG A 660 7.56 -12.67 14.64
CA ARG A 660 7.56 -14.07 15.09
C ARG A 660 8.32 -14.23 16.40
N SER A 661 9.47 -13.56 16.55
CA SER A 661 10.30 -13.64 17.76
C SER A 661 9.66 -12.95 18.97
N ALA A 662 8.94 -11.83 18.78
CA ALA A 662 8.19 -11.16 19.83
C ALA A 662 7.01 -12.01 20.35
N GLY A 663 6.31 -12.71 19.44
CA GLY A 663 5.18 -13.57 19.78
C GLY A 663 5.54 -14.84 20.55
N SER A 664 6.74 -15.40 20.32
CA SER A 664 7.24 -16.59 21.02
C SER A 664 7.61 -16.33 22.48
N ARG A 665 8.02 -15.11 22.83
CA ARG A 665 8.40 -14.74 24.21
C ARG A 665 7.21 -14.42 25.12
N ALA A 666 6.08 -14.02 24.54
CA ALA A 666 4.85 -13.72 25.29
C ALA A 666 4.10 -14.98 25.74
N GLY A 667 4.34 -16.14 25.12
CA GLY A 667 3.75 -17.43 25.53
C GLY A 667 4.68 -18.31 26.39
N ALA A 668 5.87 -17.80 26.73
CA ALA A 668 6.83 -18.46 27.63
C ALA A 668 6.86 -17.79 29.03
N LYS A 669 5.90 -16.90 29.29
CA LYS A 669 5.50 -16.39 30.60
C LYS A 669 4.03 -16.76 30.79
#